data_AF-A0AAP3GYX1-F1
#
_entry.id   AF-A0AAP3GYX1-F1
#
_cell.length_a   1.000
_cell.length_b   1.000
_cell.length_c   1.000
_cell.angle_alpha   90.00
_cell.angle_beta   90.00
_cell.angle_gamma   90.00
#
_symmetry.space_group_name_H-M   'P 1'
#
loop_
_entity.id
_entity.type
_entity.pdbx_description
1 polymer ?
#
loop_
_entity_poly.entity_id
_entity_poly.type
_entity_poly.pdbx_seq_one_letter_code
_entity_poly.pdbx_strand_id
1 'polypeptide(L)'
;MLSKNNKKQYDLKHANGRQHFSLRKTTLGLASVLLSTTLYLGGNSGQLVHAAEDTNSTTVSSNADAISTEEAKTTSVDKSALQNAYDNALNVQKSDVKYTNETDSTKKSAYDSAVANAKSVLDNASATSEDVTNAVNELNTAYNSLTGVANTTTTANDTTKTGAGLYSDEDKAKEQASNLTTESSTISRKLSTDFCKKYNVTNGDRYQVDPKYSGVFSSGNIDKWHAAVNTNNNRYNASATGNITITQADYNQNDNTITWTVTFNPNNGVSYSGSGSPAGTGAGGSGSGSFSTATSVYAISISKDLAVQSIKYGWNTLTDATENYNKSQASQSAVAITSSETNNAANEMTVTSGETTAYNSFKKALVSGPLFNYISNGDIGTNITFDPYQNGKTANSKKNSVGFTVQITTSVDTNNLGAFTGLVAGESYITPYLYSQMGDNAFKTPRVLGVYRAANITVTNKGTEGITSEAIPVKVTYNGSETVPSDVTSITYTINKNADNLKKVNASKYANATNDSIQVTTNDWNKGYYDTESVSYPYYYDTNTLKDDLLNSNALSLSNISVNGSSSKIYNTSTSIQNGALVINITAWDQPATGKEITVEKGTTLTPDLVAEKSISNYKQLKAEGYTFSFNNDVDTSKEGTGNYGLLIKYPDYTEANKHNSVQSITVHVTDSNLDNAKKAAKEAIEQMGNLSDADKTAAKSNVDNATDIAGVNTA
;
A
#
# COMPACT_ATOMS: atom_id res chain seq x y z
N MET A 1 -33.73 41.80 -46.68
CA MET A 1 -32.56 41.52 -47.55
C MET A 1 -31.29 41.53 -46.70
N LEU A 2 -30.20 40.89 -47.14
CA LEU A 2 -28.99 40.70 -46.32
C LEU A 2 -28.12 41.96 -46.21
N SER A 3 -27.32 42.07 -45.13
CA SER A 3 -25.98 42.70 -45.22
C SER A 3 -25.00 42.24 -44.12
N LYS A 4 -23.98 41.47 -44.53
CA LYS A 4 -22.59 41.54 -44.04
C LYS A 4 -22.32 41.39 -42.53
N ASN A 5 -22.78 40.28 -41.95
CA ASN A 5 -22.10 39.70 -40.79
C ASN A 5 -20.82 38.95 -41.23
N ASN A 6 -19.99 38.50 -40.27
CA ASN A 6 -18.96 37.46 -40.42
C ASN A 6 -17.93 37.58 -41.58
N LYS A 7 -16.81 38.28 -41.36
CA LYS A 7 -15.50 37.84 -41.92
C LYS A 7 -14.28 38.15 -41.04
N LYS A 8 -14.07 39.40 -40.63
CA LYS A 8 -12.81 39.82 -39.93
C LYS A 8 -12.52 39.15 -38.57
N GLN A 9 -13.52 38.63 -37.86
CA GLN A 9 -13.32 37.95 -36.57
C GLN A 9 -12.96 36.45 -36.70
N TYR A 10 -13.01 35.88 -37.90
CA TYR A 10 -12.64 34.48 -38.14
C TYR A 10 -11.13 34.34 -38.35
N ASP A 11 -10.54 35.24 -39.14
CA ASP A 11 -9.14 35.19 -39.58
C ASP A 11 -8.12 35.37 -38.43
N LEU A 12 -8.52 35.98 -37.31
CA LEU A 12 -7.65 36.27 -36.16
C LEU A 12 -7.51 35.12 -35.15
N LYS A 13 -8.33 34.06 -35.22
CA LYS A 13 -8.27 32.92 -34.27
C LYS A 13 -7.48 31.70 -34.75
N HIS A 14 -7.08 31.64 -36.02
CA HIS A 14 -6.51 30.43 -36.64
C HIS A 14 -5.21 30.64 -37.44
N ALA A 15 -4.39 31.61 -37.02
CA ALA A 15 -3.01 31.75 -37.51
C ALA A 15 -2.02 30.97 -36.62
N ASN A 16 -1.52 29.83 -37.11
CA ASN A 16 -0.45 29.05 -36.45
C ASN A 16 0.83 29.90 -36.27
N GLY A 17 1.69 29.71 -35.27
CA GLY A 17 1.74 28.64 -34.26
C GLY A 17 3.15 28.07 -34.15
N ARG A 18 3.90 28.43 -33.10
CA ARG A 18 5.19 27.80 -32.71
C ARG A 18 5.35 27.83 -31.19
N GLN A 19 5.78 26.71 -30.61
CA GLN A 19 6.23 26.67 -29.22
C GLN A 19 7.62 27.28 -29.09
N HIS A 20 7.89 27.96 -27.97
CA HIS A 20 9.23 28.40 -27.59
C HIS A 20 9.49 28.04 -26.12
N PHE A 21 10.19 26.93 -25.89
CA PHE A 21 10.79 26.65 -24.59
C PHE A 21 11.89 27.69 -24.30
N SER A 22 12.00 28.11 -23.04
CA SER A 22 13.13 28.95 -22.58
C SER A 22 13.48 28.61 -21.14
N LEU A 23 14.37 27.64 -20.99
CA LEU A 23 15.07 27.38 -19.73
C LEU A 23 15.90 28.62 -19.35
N ARG A 24 15.63 29.21 -18.18
CA ARG A 24 16.58 30.13 -17.53
C ARG A 24 16.97 29.58 -16.17
N LYS A 25 18.29 29.42 -16.04
CA LYS A 25 19.06 28.71 -15.03
C LYS A 25 18.72 29.12 -13.59
N THR A 26 18.83 28.17 -12.68
CA THR A 26 18.88 28.37 -11.23
C THR A 26 20.09 29.19 -10.80
N THR A 27 19.90 30.06 -9.80
CA THR A 27 20.96 30.57 -8.92
C THR A 27 20.58 30.24 -7.49
N LEU A 28 21.45 29.57 -6.75
CA LEU A 28 21.25 29.26 -5.34
C LEU A 28 21.66 30.46 -4.47
N GLY A 29 20.76 30.89 -3.58
CA GLY A 29 21.04 31.84 -2.50
C GLY A 29 20.76 31.16 -1.16
N LEU A 30 21.61 31.39 -0.16
CA LEU A 30 21.59 30.63 1.10
C LEU A 30 20.49 31.08 2.06
N ALA A 31 20.11 30.15 2.95
CA ALA A 31 18.98 30.31 3.86
C ALA A 31 19.27 31.23 5.06
N SER A 32 18.21 31.84 5.58
CA SER A 32 18.03 31.96 7.04
C SER A 32 16.54 31.83 7.37
N VAL A 33 16.21 30.84 8.21
CA VAL A 33 14.90 30.73 8.85
C VAL A 33 15.01 31.43 10.19
N LEU A 34 14.10 32.36 10.49
CA LEU A 34 14.01 33.01 11.80
C LEU A 34 12.61 32.83 12.37
N LEU A 35 12.53 32.03 13.44
CA LEU A 35 11.33 31.86 14.26
C LEU A 35 11.13 33.13 15.09
N SER A 36 9.97 33.76 14.99
CA SER A 36 9.59 34.90 15.84
C SER A 36 8.97 34.41 17.16
N THR A 37 9.79 33.94 18.09
CA THR A 37 9.38 33.77 19.49
C THR A 37 9.64 35.07 20.25
N THR A 38 8.57 35.73 20.70
CA THR A 38 8.64 36.98 21.47
C THR A 38 9.32 36.76 22.81
N LEU A 39 10.32 37.58 23.15
CA LEU A 39 10.83 37.71 24.52
C LEU A 39 10.84 39.17 24.96
N TYR A 40 10.47 39.39 26.22
CA TYR A 40 10.02 40.66 26.77
C TYR A 40 11.11 41.29 27.66
N LEU A 41 11.55 42.50 27.33
CA LEU A 41 12.31 43.37 28.23
C LEU A 41 11.85 44.83 28.07
N GLY A 42 11.28 45.41 29.13
CA GLY A 42 11.13 46.87 29.28
C GLY A 42 12.34 47.47 30.00
N GLY A 43 12.68 48.74 29.75
CA GLY A 43 14.01 49.23 30.19
C GLY A 43 14.31 50.74 30.24
N ASN A 44 13.34 51.65 30.07
CA ASN A 44 13.42 53.07 30.49
C ASN A 44 14.41 54.04 29.77
N SER A 45 14.02 55.32 29.76
CA SER A 45 14.84 56.56 29.70
C SER A 45 15.80 56.86 28.53
N GLY A 46 15.59 58.04 27.92
CA GLY A 46 16.60 58.87 27.24
C GLY A 46 16.69 58.71 25.71
N GLN A 47 16.90 59.73 24.87
CA GLN A 47 16.73 61.20 24.87
C GLN A 47 17.41 61.70 23.56
N LEU A 48 16.64 62.28 22.63
CA LEU A 48 17.14 63.07 21.46
C LEU A 48 17.95 62.25 20.41
N VAL A 49 18.26 62.72 19.18
CA VAL A 49 18.42 64.08 18.63
C VAL A 49 17.75 64.23 17.24
N HIS A 50 17.42 65.48 16.85
CA HIS A 50 16.85 65.88 15.55
C HIS A 50 17.91 66.32 14.52
N ALA A 51 17.60 66.11 13.22
CA ALA A 51 18.20 66.76 12.04
C ALA A 51 19.72 66.54 11.84
N ALA A 52 20.36 66.77 10.68
CA ALA A 52 19.96 67.45 9.44
C ALA A 52 20.68 66.77 8.24
N GLU A 53 20.57 67.14 6.95
CA GLU A 53 19.91 68.28 6.28
C GLU A 53 19.43 67.84 4.85
N ASP A 54 19.56 68.71 3.84
CA ASP A 54 19.04 68.68 2.46
C ASP A 54 20.17 68.61 1.40
N THR A 55 19.90 68.02 0.21
CA THR A 55 20.36 68.63 -1.07
C THR A 55 19.50 68.25 -2.30
N ASN A 56 18.40 68.98 -2.46
CA ASN A 56 17.58 69.24 -3.64
C ASN A 56 18.16 68.94 -5.06
N SER A 57 17.39 68.16 -5.86
CA SER A 57 16.94 68.55 -7.22
C SER A 57 15.66 67.76 -7.58
N THR A 58 14.45 68.32 -7.74
CA THR A 58 13.97 69.29 -8.76
C THR A 58 14.05 68.71 -10.19
N THR A 59 13.00 68.61 -11.02
CA THR A 59 11.50 68.74 -10.90
C THR A 59 10.87 67.75 -11.95
N VAL A 60 9.63 67.73 -12.48
CA VAL A 60 8.44 68.60 -12.70
C VAL A 60 7.20 67.66 -12.75
N SER A 61 6.04 67.94 -12.13
CA SER A 61 4.80 68.58 -12.65
C SER A 61 4.37 68.17 -14.09
N SER A 62 3.10 68.13 -14.49
CA SER A 62 1.83 68.77 -14.05
C SER A 62 0.65 67.94 -14.65
N ASN A 63 -0.67 68.10 -14.47
CA ASN A 63 -1.68 68.90 -13.74
C ASN A 63 -3.05 68.43 -14.31
N ALA A 64 -4.11 68.45 -13.50
CA ALA A 64 -5.53 68.69 -13.90
C ALA A 64 -6.21 67.69 -14.90
N ASP A 65 -7.54 67.65 -15.05
CA ASP A 65 -8.63 68.33 -14.32
C ASP A 65 -9.86 67.39 -14.14
N ALA A 66 -10.86 67.84 -13.39
CA ALA A 66 -12.08 67.08 -13.07
C ALA A 66 -13.20 67.21 -14.13
N ILE A 67 -14.14 66.25 -14.15
CA ILE A 67 -15.60 66.48 -14.05
C ILE A 67 -16.37 65.16 -13.94
N SER A 68 -17.55 65.23 -13.32
CA SER A 68 -18.47 64.13 -13.00
C SER A 68 -19.38 63.69 -14.15
N THR A 69 -19.84 62.43 -14.09
CA THR A 69 -21.17 62.04 -14.58
C THR A 69 -21.85 61.12 -13.56
N GLU A 70 -23.16 61.24 -13.44
CA GLU A 70 -24.01 60.57 -12.46
C GLU A 70 -25.03 59.70 -13.21
N GLU A 71 -25.09 58.41 -12.92
CA GLU A 71 -26.09 57.49 -13.48
C GLU A 71 -26.77 56.65 -12.37
N ALA A 72 -28.01 56.24 -12.65
CA ALA A 72 -28.96 55.86 -11.61
C ALA A 72 -28.58 54.58 -10.86
N LYS A 73 -28.50 54.68 -9.53
CA LYS A 73 -28.37 53.54 -8.61
C LYS A 73 -29.64 52.69 -8.64
N THR A 74 -29.65 51.64 -9.45
CA THR A 74 -30.65 50.57 -9.35
C THR A 74 -30.54 49.90 -7.98
N THR A 75 -31.68 49.68 -7.32
CA THR A 75 -31.73 49.00 -6.02
C THR A 75 -31.58 47.49 -6.24
N SER A 76 -30.33 47.01 -6.25
CA SER A 76 -30.03 45.57 -6.29
C SER A 76 -30.71 44.87 -5.12
N VAL A 77 -31.59 43.91 -5.42
CA VAL A 77 -32.17 43.00 -4.42
C VAL A 77 -31.04 42.13 -3.85
N ASP A 78 -31.03 41.95 -2.52
CA ASP A 78 -30.10 41.02 -1.89
C ASP A 78 -30.51 39.57 -2.17
N LYS A 79 -29.54 38.76 -2.59
CA LYS A 79 -29.71 37.32 -2.88
C LYS A 79 -28.81 36.43 -2.03
N SER A 80 -28.10 36.98 -1.05
CA SER A 80 -27.19 36.26 -0.16
C SER A 80 -27.85 35.03 0.46
N ALA A 81 -29.08 35.17 0.97
CA ALA A 81 -29.88 34.07 1.52
C ALA A 81 -30.17 32.96 0.50
N LEU A 82 -30.51 33.32 -0.76
CA LEU A 82 -30.79 32.36 -1.82
C LEU A 82 -29.52 31.69 -2.35
N GLN A 83 -28.38 32.41 -2.38
CA GLN A 83 -27.08 31.83 -2.74
C GLN A 83 -26.68 30.78 -1.71
N ASN A 84 -26.78 31.11 -0.42
CA ASN A 84 -26.53 30.16 0.68
C ASN A 84 -27.50 28.95 0.63
N ALA A 85 -28.78 29.17 0.34
CA ALA A 85 -29.76 28.09 0.20
C ALA A 85 -29.44 27.17 -1.00
N TYR A 86 -29.04 27.75 -2.14
CA TYR A 86 -28.62 27.01 -3.33
C TYR A 86 -27.34 26.21 -3.10
N ASP A 87 -26.31 26.81 -2.47
CA ASP A 87 -25.05 26.12 -2.20
C ASP A 87 -25.22 25.00 -1.15
N ASN A 88 -26.09 25.19 -0.15
CA ASN A 88 -26.52 24.13 0.74
C ASN A 88 -27.29 23.03 -0.02
N ALA A 89 -28.18 23.38 -0.94
CA ALA A 89 -28.90 22.40 -1.74
C ALA A 89 -27.97 21.59 -2.67
N LEU A 90 -26.93 22.21 -3.22
CA LEU A 90 -25.84 21.52 -3.92
C LEU A 90 -25.02 20.62 -2.99
N ASN A 91 -25.03 20.83 -1.67
CA ASN A 91 -24.40 19.94 -0.70
C ASN A 91 -25.33 18.75 -0.34
N VAL A 92 -26.64 19.03 -0.14
CA VAL A 92 -27.69 18.01 0.02
C VAL A 92 -27.68 17.03 -1.17
N GLN A 93 -27.62 17.55 -2.40
CA GLN A 93 -27.55 16.73 -3.62
C GLN A 93 -26.33 15.78 -3.67
N LYS A 94 -25.25 16.09 -2.93
CA LYS A 94 -24.00 15.32 -2.91
C LYS A 94 -23.86 14.38 -1.71
N SER A 95 -24.53 14.67 -0.60
CA SER A 95 -24.16 14.09 0.71
C SER A 95 -25.29 13.79 1.69
N ASP A 96 -26.49 14.39 1.56
CA ASP A 96 -27.57 14.12 2.50
C ASP A 96 -28.26 12.79 2.15
N VAL A 97 -28.37 11.90 3.13
CA VAL A 97 -29.06 10.60 3.00
C VAL A 97 -30.53 10.77 2.62
N LYS A 98 -31.18 11.89 2.95
CA LYS A 98 -32.55 12.20 2.53
C LYS A 98 -32.70 12.29 1.03
N TYR A 99 -31.70 12.81 0.33
CA TYR A 99 -31.70 12.97 -1.13
C TYR A 99 -31.03 11.79 -1.83
N THR A 100 -29.85 11.40 -1.36
CA THR A 100 -29.03 10.35 -2.01
C THR A 100 -29.67 8.97 -1.92
N ASN A 101 -30.48 8.71 -0.88
CA ASN A 101 -31.31 7.50 -0.74
C ASN A 101 -32.80 7.77 -0.99
N GLU A 102 -33.20 8.87 -1.65
CA GLU A 102 -34.62 9.06 -2.02
C GLU A 102 -35.03 8.09 -3.13
N THR A 103 -36.01 7.25 -2.83
CA THR A 103 -36.58 6.26 -3.76
C THR A 103 -37.77 6.81 -4.54
N ASP A 104 -38.44 7.85 -4.03
CA ASP A 104 -39.50 8.55 -4.75
C ASP A 104 -38.90 9.53 -5.77
N SER A 105 -38.88 9.08 -7.03
CA SER A 105 -38.39 9.89 -8.15
C SER A 105 -39.14 11.20 -8.34
N THR A 106 -40.38 11.33 -7.85
CA THR A 106 -41.15 12.58 -7.97
C THR A 106 -40.64 13.63 -6.98
N LYS A 107 -40.41 13.24 -5.72
CA LYS A 107 -39.79 14.10 -4.69
C LYS A 107 -38.39 14.52 -5.07
N LYS A 108 -37.58 13.56 -5.53
CA LYS A 108 -36.20 13.85 -5.95
C LYS A 108 -36.18 14.82 -7.14
N SER A 109 -37.05 14.63 -8.13
CA SER A 109 -37.19 15.56 -9.26
C SER A 109 -37.73 16.93 -8.86
N ALA A 110 -38.61 17.00 -7.85
CA ALA A 110 -39.08 18.27 -7.29
C ALA A 110 -37.95 19.05 -6.60
N TYR A 111 -37.07 18.36 -5.86
CA TYR A 111 -35.88 18.98 -5.29
C TYR A 111 -34.92 19.48 -6.37
N ASP A 112 -34.63 18.64 -7.37
CA ASP A 112 -33.76 19.01 -8.50
C ASP A 112 -34.34 20.19 -9.32
N SER A 113 -35.67 20.32 -9.38
CA SER A 113 -36.37 21.46 -10.00
C SER A 113 -36.29 22.74 -9.16
N ALA A 114 -36.43 22.66 -7.83
CA ALA A 114 -36.27 23.80 -6.94
C ALA A 114 -34.83 24.35 -6.94
N VAL A 115 -33.83 23.47 -7.02
CA VAL A 115 -32.42 23.85 -7.22
C VAL A 115 -32.21 24.59 -8.54
N ALA A 116 -32.82 24.12 -9.63
CA ALA A 116 -32.76 24.80 -10.92
C ALA A 116 -33.46 26.18 -10.90
N ASN A 117 -34.63 26.30 -10.24
CA ASN A 117 -35.33 27.58 -10.10
C ASN A 117 -34.51 28.58 -9.28
N ALA A 118 -33.98 28.16 -8.13
CA ALA A 118 -33.09 28.97 -7.29
C ALA A 118 -31.89 29.52 -8.08
N LYS A 119 -31.26 28.71 -8.95
CA LYS A 119 -30.18 29.20 -9.82
C LYS A 119 -30.65 30.22 -10.85
N SER A 120 -31.83 30.03 -11.43
CA SER A 120 -32.42 30.97 -12.39
C SER A 120 -32.75 32.32 -11.74
N VAL A 121 -33.29 32.31 -10.51
CA VAL A 121 -33.58 33.52 -9.73
C VAL A 121 -32.29 34.21 -9.27
N LEU A 122 -31.21 33.46 -8.96
CA LEU A 122 -29.88 34.03 -8.70
C LEU A 122 -29.32 34.77 -9.93
N ASP A 123 -29.35 34.14 -11.11
CA ASP A 123 -28.80 34.70 -12.35
C ASP A 123 -29.63 35.87 -12.93
N ASN A 124 -30.94 35.92 -12.65
CA ASN A 124 -31.81 36.99 -13.13
C ASN A 124 -31.55 38.32 -12.42
N ALA A 125 -30.80 39.23 -13.05
CA ALA A 125 -30.48 40.56 -12.51
C ALA A 125 -31.71 41.44 -12.15
N SER A 126 -32.90 41.12 -12.68
CA SER A 126 -34.15 41.82 -12.40
C SER A 126 -35.10 41.09 -11.43
N ALA A 127 -34.64 40.03 -10.77
CA ALA A 127 -35.45 39.29 -9.79
C ALA A 127 -35.84 40.18 -8.59
N THR A 128 -37.10 40.08 -8.18
CA THR A 128 -37.67 40.80 -7.04
C THR A 128 -37.35 40.11 -5.71
N SER A 129 -37.54 40.81 -4.59
CA SER A 129 -37.45 40.20 -3.25
C SER A 129 -38.46 39.07 -3.04
N GLU A 130 -39.60 39.12 -3.74
CA GLU A 130 -40.63 38.07 -3.71
C GLU A 130 -40.17 36.82 -4.48
N ASP A 131 -39.58 36.97 -5.66
CA ASP A 131 -38.97 35.85 -6.41
C ASP A 131 -37.88 35.14 -5.58
N VAL A 132 -37.02 35.93 -4.94
CA VAL A 132 -35.93 35.43 -4.07
C VAL A 132 -36.50 34.67 -2.86
N THR A 133 -37.56 35.20 -2.23
CA THR A 133 -38.23 34.57 -1.08
C THR A 133 -38.94 33.27 -1.49
N ASN A 134 -39.63 33.27 -2.62
CA ASN A 134 -40.34 32.11 -3.14
C ASN A 134 -39.37 30.97 -3.51
N ALA A 135 -38.24 31.27 -4.15
CA ALA A 135 -37.22 30.26 -4.47
C ALA A 135 -36.58 29.62 -3.22
N VAL A 136 -36.37 30.39 -2.14
CA VAL A 136 -35.94 29.83 -0.84
C VAL A 136 -37.02 28.93 -0.23
N ASN A 137 -38.29 29.35 -0.29
CA ASN A 137 -39.41 28.57 0.24
C ASN A 137 -39.65 27.27 -0.54
N GLU A 138 -39.50 27.27 -1.86
CA GLU A 138 -39.55 26.07 -2.71
C GLU A 138 -38.43 25.09 -2.35
N LEU A 139 -37.18 25.55 -2.23
CA LEU A 139 -36.04 24.73 -1.80
C LEU A 139 -36.30 24.07 -0.43
N ASN A 140 -36.76 24.84 0.55
CA ASN A 140 -37.06 24.34 1.89
C ASN A 140 -38.23 23.35 1.89
N THR A 141 -39.29 23.61 1.11
CA THR A 141 -40.46 22.72 1.01
C THR A 141 -40.10 21.41 0.32
N ALA A 142 -39.32 21.46 -0.75
CA ALA A 142 -38.83 20.27 -1.43
C ALA A 142 -37.84 19.48 -0.55
N TYR A 143 -36.93 20.15 0.18
CA TYR A 143 -36.03 19.50 1.14
C TYR A 143 -36.80 18.74 2.23
N ASN A 144 -37.79 19.39 2.85
CA ASN A 144 -38.61 18.79 3.90
C ASN A 144 -39.56 17.69 3.39
N SER A 145 -39.78 17.60 2.08
CA SER A 145 -40.54 16.53 1.45
C SER A 145 -39.72 15.24 1.27
N LEU A 146 -38.38 15.34 1.20
CA LEU A 146 -37.48 14.20 1.04
C LEU A 146 -37.52 13.25 2.24
N THR A 147 -37.53 11.95 1.93
CA THR A 147 -37.79 10.84 2.85
C THR A 147 -36.75 9.73 2.82
N GLY A 148 -35.64 9.91 2.11
CA GLY A 148 -34.49 9.00 2.19
C GLY A 148 -33.98 8.87 3.64
N VAL A 149 -33.54 7.67 4.01
CA VAL A 149 -32.99 7.36 5.34
C VAL A 149 -31.64 6.66 5.21
N ALA A 150 -30.83 6.72 6.26
CA ALA A 150 -29.54 6.03 6.29
C ALA A 150 -29.75 4.50 6.37
N ASN A 151 -29.12 3.76 5.46
CA ASN A 151 -29.09 2.30 5.50
C ASN A 151 -28.18 1.83 6.64
N THR A 152 -28.72 1.08 7.60
CA THR A 152 -27.95 0.52 8.72
C THR A 152 -27.25 -0.78 8.31
N THR A 153 -26.07 -0.67 7.71
CA THR A 153 -25.20 -1.82 7.41
C THR A 153 -23.77 -1.60 7.92
N THR A 154 -23.46 -2.19 9.08
CA THR A 154 -22.09 -2.32 9.58
C THR A 154 -21.31 -3.37 8.78
N THR A 155 -20.87 -2.99 7.59
CA THR A 155 -19.99 -3.80 6.74
C THR A 155 -18.98 -2.92 6.02
N ALA A 156 -17.78 -2.81 6.58
CA ALA A 156 -16.58 -2.56 5.79
C ALA A 156 -16.26 -3.88 5.06
N ASN A 157 -16.86 -4.09 3.88
CA ASN A 157 -16.79 -5.37 3.19
C ASN A 157 -15.68 -5.35 2.14
N ASP A 158 -14.46 -5.74 2.55
CA ASP A 158 -13.30 -5.99 1.68
C ASP A 158 -13.49 -7.16 0.68
N THR A 159 -14.74 -7.54 0.35
CA THR A 159 -15.12 -8.68 -0.49
C THR A 159 -14.69 -8.59 -1.96
N THR A 160 -14.09 -7.48 -2.37
CA THR A 160 -13.50 -7.28 -3.71
C THR A 160 -11.97 -7.25 -3.70
N LYS A 161 -11.32 -7.45 -2.55
CA LYS A 161 -9.88 -7.25 -2.37
C LYS A 161 -9.12 -8.57 -2.41
N THR A 162 -8.24 -8.72 -3.40
CA THR A 162 -7.61 -10.00 -3.77
C THR A 162 -6.08 -9.93 -3.81
N GLY A 163 -5.46 -9.11 -2.95
CA GLY A 163 -4.01 -8.85 -2.99
C GLY A 163 -3.51 -8.14 -1.73
N ALA A 164 -2.20 -7.86 -1.70
CA ALA A 164 -1.57 -7.12 -0.60
C ALA A 164 -2.15 -5.70 -0.45
N GLY A 165 -2.32 -5.24 0.79
CA GLY A 165 -2.97 -3.96 1.12
C GLY A 165 -3.70 -3.95 2.47
N LEU A 166 -4.45 -2.87 2.69
CA LEU A 166 -5.22 -2.55 3.88
C LEU A 166 -6.54 -3.32 3.96
N TYR A 167 -6.86 -3.84 5.13
CA TYR A 167 -8.07 -4.58 5.45
C TYR A 167 -8.74 -4.04 6.72
N SER A 168 -10.06 -4.10 6.76
CA SER A 168 -10.91 -3.65 7.87
C SER A 168 -11.32 -4.77 8.84
N ASP A 169 -10.85 -5.99 8.57
CA ASP A 169 -11.22 -7.26 9.19
C ASP A 169 -9.94 -8.11 9.37
N GLU A 170 -9.74 -8.66 10.56
CA GLU A 170 -8.49 -9.35 10.92
C GLU A 170 -8.37 -10.73 10.26
N ASP A 171 -9.47 -11.48 10.19
CA ASP A 171 -9.44 -12.85 9.69
C ASP A 171 -9.35 -12.86 8.15
N LYS A 172 -9.96 -11.89 7.46
CA LYS A 172 -9.71 -11.66 6.02
C LYS A 172 -8.25 -11.26 5.74
N ALA A 173 -7.65 -10.44 6.62
CA ALA A 173 -6.25 -10.04 6.48
C ALA A 173 -5.28 -11.21 6.72
N LYS A 174 -5.58 -12.11 7.66
CA LYS A 174 -4.86 -13.38 7.87
C LYS A 174 -5.09 -14.36 6.74
N GLU A 175 -6.31 -14.48 6.23
CA GLU A 175 -6.65 -15.32 5.07
C GLU A 175 -5.86 -14.85 3.84
N GLN A 176 -5.82 -13.55 3.55
CA GLN A 176 -5.05 -13.05 2.41
C GLN A 176 -3.54 -13.17 2.60
N ALA A 177 -3.01 -12.98 3.82
CA ALA A 177 -1.61 -13.28 4.11
C ALA A 177 -1.30 -14.78 3.95
N SER A 178 -2.22 -15.66 4.33
CA SER A 178 -2.14 -17.10 4.07
C SER A 178 -2.22 -17.42 2.58
N ASN A 179 -3.03 -16.71 1.79
CA ASN A 179 -3.14 -16.88 0.34
C ASN A 179 -1.85 -16.46 -0.37
N LEU A 180 -1.32 -15.27 -0.06
CA LEU A 180 -0.02 -14.79 -0.55
C LEU A 180 1.12 -15.77 -0.18
N THR A 181 1.06 -16.35 1.02
CA THR A 181 1.99 -17.41 1.44
C THR A 181 1.77 -18.69 0.66
N THR A 182 0.53 -19.10 0.40
CA THR A 182 0.16 -20.37 -0.26
C THR A 182 0.53 -20.38 -1.75
N GLU A 183 0.34 -19.26 -2.44
CA GLU A 183 0.86 -19.05 -3.80
C GLU A 183 2.39 -19.23 -3.84
N SER A 184 3.11 -18.76 -2.80
CA SER A 184 4.56 -18.98 -2.64
C SER A 184 4.94 -20.39 -2.15
N SER A 185 4.09 -21.06 -1.36
CA SER A 185 4.42 -22.31 -0.66
C SER A 185 4.00 -23.57 -1.42
N THR A 186 3.09 -23.48 -2.40
CA THR A 186 2.73 -24.58 -3.32
C THR A 186 3.96 -25.13 -4.07
N ILE A 187 5.00 -24.33 -4.17
CA ILE A 187 6.31 -24.66 -4.75
C ILE A 187 7.26 -25.38 -3.76
N SER A 188 7.06 -25.28 -2.44
CA SER A 188 8.12 -25.50 -1.45
C SER A 188 7.91 -26.69 -0.52
N ARG A 189 8.55 -27.85 -0.82
CA ARG A 189 8.51 -29.06 0.03
C ARG A 189 9.90 -29.54 0.47
N LYS A 190 10.04 -29.95 1.74
CA LYS A 190 11.32 -30.17 2.45
C LYS A 190 11.86 -31.62 2.39
N LEU A 191 11.65 -32.27 1.24
CA LEU A 191 11.60 -33.73 1.11
C LEU A 191 12.92 -34.45 1.46
N SER A 192 14.06 -33.92 1.00
CA SER A 192 15.38 -34.51 1.28
C SER A 192 15.73 -34.50 2.77
N THR A 193 15.38 -33.43 3.50
CA THR A 193 15.64 -33.36 4.94
C THR A 193 14.78 -34.36 5.72
N ASP A 194 13.49 -34.45 5.40
CA ASP A 194 12.55 -35.24 6.20
C ASP A 194 12.65 -36.75 5.91
N PHE A 195 13.04 -37.16 4.69
CA PHE A 195 13.53 -38.52 4.42
C PHE A 195 14.71 -38.89 5.34
N CYS A 196 15.69 -37.99 5.45
CA CYS A 196 16.90 -38.24 6.24
C CYS A 196 16.63 -38.22 7.75
N LYS A 197 15.63 -37.47 8.24
CA LYS A 197 15.12 -37.62 9.61
C LYS A 197 14.42 -38.96 9.80
N LYS A 198 13.47 -39.31 8.92
CA LYS A 198 12.64 -40.52 9.00
C LYS A 198 13.46 -41.81 9.09
N TYR A 199 14.56 -41.89 8.34
CA TYR A 199 15.47 -43.03 8.36
C TYR A 199 16.76 -42.78 9.19
N ASN A 200 16.81 -41.65 9.92
CA ASN A 200 17.84 -41.29 10.89
C ASN A 200 19.30 -41.24 10.32
N VAL A 201 19.47 -40.65 9.13
CA VAL A 201 20.66 -40.81 8.26
C VAL A 201 21.57 -39.58 8.19
N THR A 202 22.80 -39.73 8.66
CA THR A 202 23.79 -38.66 8.82
C THR A 202 24.61 -38.40 7.54
N ASN A 203 25.67 -37.60 7.65
CA ASN A 203 26.67 -37.41 6.59
C ASN A 203 27.74 -38.53 6.55
N GLY A 204 27.90 -39.32 7.62
CA GLY A 204 28.82 -40.47 7.64
C GLY A 204 28.30 -41.66 6.83
N ASP A 205 26.97 -41.83 6.81
CA ASP A 205 26.24 -42.92 6.14
C ASP A 205 26.32 -42.90 4.60
N ARG A 206 26.94 -41.86 4.02
CA ARG A 206 27.20 -41.69 2.59
C ARG A 206 28.27 -42.65 2.04
N TYR A 207 29.02 -43.31 2.91
CA TYR A 207 30.19 -44.10 2.54
C TYR A 207 30.14 -45.47 3.21
N GLN A 208 30.10 -46.53 2.39
CA GLN A 208 30.45 -47.87 2.88
C GLN A 208 30.83 -48.78 1.72
N VAL A 209 32.08 -49.24 1.73
CA VAL A 209 32.51 -50.42 0.98
C VAL A 209 32.52 -51.59 1.96
N ASP A 210 31.54 -52.49 1.91
CA ASP A 210 31.57 -53.71 2.71
C ASP A 210 32.13 -54.87 1.88
N PRO A 211 33.32 -55.41 2.21
CA PRO A 211 33.88 -56.57 1.54
C PRO A 211 33.35 -57.93 2.07
N LYS A 212 32.24 -57.98 2.81
CA LYS A 212 31.62 -59.25 3.25
C LYS A 212 30.94 -60.00 2.09
N TYR A 213 31.66 -60.98 1.52
CA TYR A 213 31.15 -62.20 0.87
C TYR A 213 29.73 -62.13 0.25
N SER A 214 29.50 -61.21 -0.68
CA SER A 214 28.25 -61.11 -1.46
C SER A 214 28.21 -62.20 -2.53
N GLY A 215 27.83 -63.42 -2.10
CA GLY A 215 28.00 -64.66 -2.85
C GLY A 215 27.20 -64.78 -4.14
N VAL A 216 27.78 -64.34 -5.27
CA VAL A 216 27.30 -64.62 -6.64
C VAL A 216 28.44 -64.96 -7.63
N PHE A 217 29.67 -65.17 -7.15
CA PHE A 217 30.85 -65.37 -8.00
C PHE A 217 31.69 -66.58 -7.59
N SER A 218 32.44 -67.14 -8.55
CA SER A 218 33.35 -68.27 -8.31
C SER A 218 34.49 -67.88 -7.37
N SER A 219 34.70 -68.70 -6.33
CA SER A 219 35.59 -68.43 -5.18
C SER A 219 36.95 -67.87 -5.56
N GLY A 220 37.68 -68.54 -6.46
CA GLY A 220 39.07 -68.19 -6.82
C GLY A 220 39.31 -66.79 -7.42
N ASN A 221 38.26 -66.04 -7.77
CA ASN A 221 38.36 -64.61 -8.12
C ASN A 221 37.93 -63.69 -6.95
N ILE A 222 36.95 -64.13 -6.16
CA ILE A 222 36.48 -63.40 -4.97
C ILE A 222 37.60 -63.37 -3.90
N ASP A 223 38.30 -64.49 -3.70
CA ASP A 223 39.39 -64.60 -2.73
C ASP A 223 40.61 -63.73 -3.14
N LYS A 224 40.87 -63.57 -4.44
CA LYS A 224 41.90 -62.64 -4.95
C LYS A 224 41.51 -61.19 -4.72
N TRP A 225 40.26 -60.82 -4.96
CA TRP A 225 39.75 -59.47 -4.67
C TRP A 225 39.82 -59.18 -3.17
N HIS A 226 39.32 -60.08 -2.32
CA HIS A 226 39.41 -59.96 -0.87
C HIS A 226 40.87 -59.89 -0.39
N ALA A 227 41.81 -60.67 -0.95
CA ALA A 227 43.22 -60.58 -0.59
C ALA A 227 43.83 -59.20 -0.95
N ALA A 228 43.58 -58.71 -2.16
CA ALA A 228 44.09 -57.41 -2.63
C ALA A 228 43.45 -56.21 -1.89
N VAL A 229 42.17 -56.30 -1.54
CA VAL A 229 41.45 -55.26 -0.78
C VAL A 229 41.78 -55.34 0.70
N ASN A 230 41.81 -56.52 1.34
CA ASN A 230 42.08 -56.64 2.77
C ASN A 230 43.53 -56.24 3.15
N THR A 231 44.51 -56.51 2.28
CA THR A 231 45.88 -55.98 2.44
C THR A 231 45.98 -54.45 2.33
N ASN A 232 44.92 -53.78 1.85
CA ASN A 232 44.85 -52.34 1.63
C ASN A 232 43.62 -51.68 2.29
N ASN A 233 42.90 -52.38 3.20
CA ASN A 233 41.49 -52.09 3.52
C ASN A 233 41.27 -50.64 3.99
N ASN A 234 42.15 -50.17 4.89
CA ASN A 234 42.11 -48.81 5.43
C ASN A 234 42.31 -47.70 4.38
N ARG A 235 42.90 -48.01 3.21
CA ARG A 235 43.25 -47.04 2.16
C ARG A 235 42.09 -46.66 1.24
N TYR A 236 41.16 -47.59 1.03
CA TYR A 236 40.05 -47.43 0.09
C TYR A 236 38.78 -46.83 0.73
N ASN A 237 38.61 -47.01 2.04
CA ASN A 237 37.37 -46.64 2.73
C ASN A 237 37.29 -45.12 3.04
N ALA A 238 38.41 -44.50 3.45
CA ALA A 238 38.43 -43.17 4.06
C ALA A 238 38.45 -41.97 3.07
N SER A 239 38.17 -42.16 1.78
CA SER A 239 38.33 -41.09 0.76
C SER A 239 37.22 -40.97 -0.29
N ALA A 240 36.16 -41.77 -0.22
CA ALA A 240 34.96 -41.53 -1.03
C ALA A 240 34.31 -40.15 -0.75
N THR A 241 34.65 -39.53 0.39
CA THR A 241 34.35 -38.14 0.80
C THR A 241 34.81 -37.06 -0.16
N GLY A 242 35.84 -37.31 -0.98
CA GLY A 242 36.42 -36.35 -1.93
C GLY A 242 36.23 -36.70 -3.41
N ASN A 243 35.56 -37.81 -3.73
CA ASN A 243 35.51 -38.35 -5.09
C ASN A 243 34.22 -38.05 -5.85
N ILE A 244 33.16 -37.64 -5.13
CA ILE A 244 31.91 -37.17 -5.74
C ILE A 244 31.45 -35.95 -4.94
N THR A 245 30.90 -34.94 -5.62
CA THR A 245 30.15 -33.84 -4.99
C THR A 245 28.89 -33.59 -5.80
N ILE A 246 27.75 -33.46 -5.13
CA ILE A 246 26.51 -32.96 -5.75
C ILE A 246 26.20 -31.60 -5.14
N THR A 247 26.09 -30.58 -5.98
CA THR A 247 25.48 -29.29 -5.65
C THR A 247 24.18 -29.14 -6.42
N GLN A 248 23.21 -28.45 -5.84
CA GLN A 248 21.99 -28.01 -6.52
C GLN A 248 22.03 -26.48 -6.65
N ALA A 249 21.49 -25.95 -7.73
CA ALA A 249 21.07 -24.55 -7.79
C ALA A 249 19.79 -24.34 -6.97
N ASP A 250 19.44 -23.08 -6.70
CA ASP A 250 18.10 -22.74 -6.23
C ASP A 250 17.04 -23.19 -7.26
N TYR A 251 15.83 -23.51 -6.79
CA TYR A 251 14.70 -23.82 -7.68
C TYR A 251 14.30 -22.57 -8.48
N ASN A 252 14.16 -22.73 -9.79
CA ASN A 252 13.72 -21.69 -10.71
C ASN A 252 12.21 -21.78 -10.93
N GLN A 253 11.49 -20.81 -10.36
CA GLN A 253 10.03 -20.76 -10.39
C GLN A 253 9.45 -20.51 -11.78
N ASN A 254 10.16 -19.75 -12.64
CA ASN A 254 9.67 -19.34 -13.95
C ASN A 254 9.52 -20.52 -14.92
N ASP A 255 10.50 -21.44 -14.87
CA ASP A 255 10.60 -22.60 -15.76
C ASP A 255 10.19 -23.91 -15.08
N ASN A 256 9.83 -23.86 -13.79
CA ASN A 256 9.63 -25.02 -12.91
C ASN A 256 10.78 -26.05 -13.00
N THR A 257 12.02 -25.59 -12.71
CA THR A 257 13.23 -26.44 -12.83
C THR A 257 14.18 -26.35 -11.65
N ILE A 258 14.96 -27.41 -11.45
CA ILE A 258 16.17 -27.44 -10.62
C ILE A 258 17.34 -27.87 -11.50
N THR A 259 18.47 -27.17 -11.38
CA THR A 259 19.73 -27.56 -12.02
C THR A 259 20.66 -28.19 -10.98
N TRP A 260 21.07 -29.42 -11.24
CA TRP A 260 21.95 -30.23 -10.40
C TRP A 260 23.32 -30.31 -11.06
N THR A 261 24.39 -30.17 -10.28
CA THR A 261 25.77 -30.33 -10.74
C THR A 261 26.43 -31.45 -9.95
N VAL A 262 26.72 -32.55 -10.64
CA VAL A 262 27.41 -33.73 -10.12
C VAL A 262 28.84 -33.69 -10.63
N THR A 263 29.82 -33.52 -9.75
CA THR A 263 31.25 -33.58 -10.10
C THR A 263 31.88 -34.82 -9.48
N PHE A 264 32.38 -35.70 -10.33
CA PHE A 264 33.21 -36.84 -9.99
C PHE A 264 34.69 -36.44 -10.05
N ASN A 265 35.50 -37.04 -9.18
CA ASN A 265 36.95 -36.85 -9.05
C ASN A 265 37.43 -35.37 -9.10
N PRO A 266 36.84 -34.44 -8.33
CA PRO A 266 37.18 -33.01 -8.37
C PRO A 266 38.67 -32.71 -8.11
N ASN A 267 39.39 -33.62 -7.44
CA ASN A 267 40.83 -33.53 -7.19
C ASN A 267 41.70 -34.12 -8.32
N ASN A 268 41.18 -34.24 -9.55
CA ASN A 268 41.83 -34.84 -10.72
C ASN A 268 42.37 -36.27 -10.49
N GLY A 269 41.63 -37.05 -9.72
CA GLY A 269 41.97 -38.42 -9.38
C GLY A 269 41.03 -38.99 -8.32
N VAL A 270 40.82 -40.30 -8.35
CA VAL A 270 40.16 -41.03 -7.25
C VAL A 270 41.04 -40.93 -6.01
N SER A 271 40.60 -40.15 -5.02
CA SER A 271 41.32 -39.92 -3.76
C SER A 271 41.42 -41.19 -2.92
N TYR A 272 42.54 -41.36 -2.22
CA TYR A 272 42.77 -42.40 -1.21
C TYR A 272 43.51 -41.81 0.01
N SER A 273 43.34 -42.42 1.19
CA SER A 273 44.04 -42.01 2.41
C SER A 273 44.30 -43.19 3.34
N GLY A 274 45.53 -43.31 3.83
CA GLY A 274 45.95 -44.39 4.72
C GLY A 274 47.46 -44.47 4.85
N SER A 275 47.95 -45.37 5.70
CA SER A 275 49.38 -45.56 5.92
C SER A 275 50.03 -46.45 4.85
N GLY A 276 51.16 -46.00 4.31
CA GLY A 276 52.00 -46.73 3.37
C GLY A 276 51.57 -46.70 1.89
N SER A 277 52.53 -47.03 1.03
CA SER A 277 52.39 -47.03 -0.44
C SER A 277 51.26 -47.94 -0.95
N PRO A 278 50.31 -47.43 -1.77
CA PRO A 278 49.41 -48.27 -2.55
C PRO A 278 50.19 -49.11 -3.57
N ALA A 279 49.82 -50.38 -3.72
CA ALA A 279 50.44 -51.25 -4.70
C ALA A 279 50.28 -50.67 -6.13
N GLY A 280 51.40 -50.49 -6.83
CA GLY A 280 51.45 -49.95 -8.19
C GLY A 280 51.82 -48.47 -8.34
N THR A 281 52.03 -47.70 -7.25
CA THR A 281 52.48 -46.29 -7.36
C THR A 281 54.00 -46.12 -7.27
N GLY A 282 54.73 -47.10 -6.74
CA GLY A 282 56.18 -47.03 -6.49
C GLY A 282 56.61 -46.08 -5.37
N ALA A 283 55.69 -45.29 -4.80
CA ALA A 283 55.97 -44.24 -3.83
C ALA A 283 55.97 -44.77 -2.39
N GLY A 284 57.13 -45.23 -1.91
CA GLY A 284 57.32 -45.71 -0.53
C GLY A 284 57.21 -44.59 0.51
N GLY A 285 56.02 -44.40 1.09
CA GLY A 285 55.80 -43.42 2.16
C GLY A 285 54.42 -43.47 2.80
N SER A 286 54.22 -42.69 3.86
CA SER A 286 52.91 -42.45 4.47
C SER A 286 52.31 -41.18 3.90
N GLY A 287 51.10 -41.24 3.33
CA GLY A 287 50.45 -40.04 2.77
C GLY A 287 49.12 -40.32 2.08
N SER A 288 48.32 -39.27 1.93
CA SER A 288 47.15 -39.21 1.06
C SER A 288 47.54 -38.94 -0.39
N GLY A 289 46.76 -39.42 -1.35
CA GLY A 289 46.98 -39.15 -2.77
C GLY A 289 45.77 -39.47 -3.62
N SER A 290 45.94 -39.56 -4.95
CA SER A 290 44.86 -39.91 -5.86
C SER A 290 45.32 -40.82 -7.02
N PHE A 291 44.39 -41.59 -7.58
CA PHE A 291 44.59 -42.48 -8.72
C PHE A 291 44.08 -41.82 -10.02
N SER A 292 44.83 -40.86 -10.56
CA SER A 292 44.52 -40.22 -11.86
C SER A 292 44.64 -41.16 -13.07
N THR A 293 45.24 -42.34 -12.89
CA THR A 293 45.46 -43.36 -13.93
C THR A 293 44.48 -44.53 -13.88
N ALA A 294 43.48 -44.46 -13.01
CA ALA A 294 42.41 -45.44 -12.94
C ALA A 294 41.42 -45.30 -14.14
N THR A 295 40.61 -46.34 -14.34
CA THR A 295 39.50 -46.37 -15.30
C THR A 295 38.18 -46.34 -14.52
N SER A 296 37.29 -45.39 -14.82
CA SER A 296 36.03 -45.17 -14.09
C SER A 296 34.80 -45.25 -14.99
N VAL A 297 33.75 -45.90 -14.51
CA VAL A 297 32.37 -45.77 -15.01
C VAL A 297 31.58 -44.93 -14.00
N TYR A 298 30.87 -43.91 -14.49
CA TYR A 298 30.09 -43.00 -13.65
C TYR A 298 28.59 -43.25 -13.82
N ALA A 299 27.80 -43.10 -12.76
CA ALA A 299 26.36 -43.33 -12.79
C ALA A 299 25.59 -42.33 -11.92
N ILE A 300 24.38 -41.98 -12.37
CA ILE A 300 23.48 -41.02 -11.74
C ILE A 300 22.04 -41.57 -11.83
N SER A 301 21.44 -41.87 -10.68
CA SER A 301 20.03 -42.21 -10.56
C SER A 301 19.21 -40.98 -10.13
N ILE A 302 18.05 -40.80 -10.74
CA ILE A 302 17.18 -39.61 -10.63
C ILE A 302 15.80 -40.07 -10.15
N SER A 303 15.20 -39.36 -9.20
CA SER A 303 13.84 -39.62 -8.74
C SER A 303 12.83 -39.66 -9.89
N LYS A 304 11.80 -40.50 -9.76
CA LYS A 304 10.66 -40.55 -10.70
C LYS A 304 9.84 -39.26 -10.75
N ASP A 305 9.93 -38.41 -9.72
CA ASP A 305 9.18 -37.15 -9.63
C ASP A 305 9.89 -36.00 -10.39
N LEU A 306 11.02 -36.29 -11.04
CA LEU A 306 11.86 -35.35 -11.77
C LEU A 306 12.05 -35.80 -13.23
N ALA A 307 11.68 -34.95 -14.19
CA ALA A 307 11.90 -35.20 -15.61
C ALA A 307 13.12 -34.42 -16.12
N VAL A 308 14.06 -35.08 -16.81
CA VAL A 308 15.27 -34.42 -17.34
C VAL A 308 14.93 -33.57 -18.58
N GLN A 309 15.17 -32.27 -18.47
CA GLN A 309 14.93 -31.27 -19.53
C GLN A 309 16.19 -31.00 -20.35
N SER A 310 17.38 -31.02 -19.72
CA SER A 310 18.67 -30.95 -20.42
C SER A 310 19.79 -31.61 -19.61
N ILE A 311 20.85 -32.02 -20.30
CA ILE A 311 22.06 -32.55 -19.68
C ILE A 311 23.32 -32.08 -20.41
N LYS A 312 24.34 -31.69 -19.64
CA LYS A 312 25.64 -31.25 -20.11
C LYS A 312 26.74 -31.98 -19.33
N TYR A 313 27.89 -32.21 -19.95
CA TYR A 313 28.98 -33.02 -19.39
C TYR A 313 30.34 -32.47 -19.82
N GLY A 314 31.40 -32.68 -19.02
CA GLY A 314 32.75 -32.25 -19.39
C GLY A 314 33.67 -32.04 -18.19
N TRP A 315 34.71 -31.24 -18.38
CA TRP A 315 35.61 -30.78 -17.31
C TRP A 315 36.09 -29.37 -17.60
N ASN A 316 35.82 -28.44 -16.68
CA ASN A 316 35.91 -26.98 -16.83
C ASN A 316 34.98 -26.40 -17.90
N THR A 317 34.99 -26.94 -19.12
CA THR A 317 34.02 -26.67 -20.19
C THR A 317 33.01 -27.81 -20.25
N LEU A 318 31.71 -27.48 -20.39
CA LEU A 318 30.63 -28.46 -20.54
C LEU A 318 30.10 -28.48 -21.99
N THR A 319 29.99 -29.68 -22.55
CA THR A 319 29.33 -29.97 -23.83
C THR A 319 27.89 -30.39 -23.57
N ASP A 320 26.95 -29.99 -24.42
CA ASP A 320 25.55 -30.44 -24.35
C ASP A 320 25.41 -31.89 -24.85
N ALA A 321 24.60 -32.69 -24.17
CA ALA A 321 24.29 -34.08 -24.52
C ALA A 321 22.78 -34.37 -24.51
N THR A 322 21.93 -33.34 -24.50
CA THR A 322 20.47 -33.50 -24.40
C THR A 322 19.90 -34.33 -25.55
N GLU A 323 20.45 -34.21 -26.76
CA GLU A 323 20.06 -35.06 -27.90
C GLU A 323 20.50 -36.52 -27.73
N ASN A 324 21.72 -36.76 -27.23
CA ASN A 324 22.25 -38.11 -26.96
C ASN A 324 21.47 -38.80 -25.82
N TYR A 325 21.11 -38.03 -24.79
CA TYR A 325 20.23 -38.45 -23.71
C TYR A 325 18.86 -38.87 -24.25
N ASN A 326 18.21 -38.05 -25.09
CA ASN A 326 16.91 -38.39 -25.67
C ASN A 326 16.99 -39.65 -26.56
N LYS A 327 18.02 -39.79 -27.39
CA LYS A 327 18.28 -41.00 -28.19
C LYS A 327 18.49 -42.24 -27.33
N SER A 328 19.23 -42.11 -26.23
CA SER A 328 19.52 -43.21 -25.31
C SER A 328 18.30 -43.58 -24.47
N GLN A 329 17.54 -42.60 -23.98
CA GLN A 329 16.30 -42.81 -23.21
C GLN A 329 15.21 -43.47 -24.04
N ALA A 330 15.10 -43.15 -25.33
CA ALA A 330 14.15 -43.78 -26.25
C ALA A 330 14.55 -45.21 -26.66
N SER A 331 15.85 -45.51 -26.74
CA SER A 331 16.38 -46.84 -27.09
C SER A 331 16.68 -47.73 -25.88
N GLN A 332 16.67 -47.16 -24.66
CA GLN A 332 17.10 -47.77 -23.39
C GLN A 332 18.51 -48.42 -23.50
N SER A 333 19.36 -47.84 -24.36
CA SER A 333 20.60 -48.44 -24.87
C SER A 333 21.74 -47.42 -24.94
N ALA A 334 22.97 -47.91 -25.05
CA ALA A 334 24.16 -47.07 -25.17
C ALA A 334 24.14 -46.21 -26.45
N VAL A 335 24.49 -44.92 -26.31
CA VAL A 335 24.62 -43.95 -27.41
C VAL A 335 25.95 -43.23 -27.26
N ALA A 336 26.70 -43.15 -28.35
CA ALA A 336 27.99 -42.46 -28.39
C ALA A 336 27.85 -40.96 -28.06
N ILE A 337 28.84 -40.44 -27.33
CA ILE A 337 29.03 -39.03 -26.98
C ILE A 337 30.46 -38.57 -27.30
N THR A 338 30.67 -37.25 -27.38
CA THR A 338 31.93 -36.65 -27.83
C THR A 338 33.00 -36.67 -26.74
N SER A 339 34.06 -37.44 -26.94
CA SER A 339 35.24 -37.43 -26.05
C SER A 339 36.18 -36.25 -26.37
N SER A 340 36.69 -35.55 -25.36
CA SER A 340 37.73 -34.52 -25.52
C SER A 340 39.01 -34.83 -24.73
N GLU A 341 40.14 -34.25 -25.16
CA GLU A 341 41.43 -34.40 -24.47
C GLU A 341 41.43 -33.78 -23.06
N THR A 342 40.53 -32.83 -22.78
CA THR A 342 40.47 -32.09 -21.51
C THR A 342 39.63 -32.76 -20.42
N ASN A 343 38.82 -33.79 -20.74
CA ASN A 343 38.18 -34.63 -19.71
C ASN A 343 38.55 -36.13 -19.83
N ASN A 344 38.89 -36.61 -21.02
CA ASN A 344 39.18 -38.01 -21.36
C ASN A 344 38.09 -39.03 -20.93
N ALA A 345 36.88 -38.56 -20.60
CA ALA A 345 35.91 -39.26 -19.77
C ALA A 345 34.53 -39.36 -20.44
N ALA A 346 34.02 -40.60 -20.44
CA ALA A 346 32.81 -41.06 -21.11
C ALA A 346 32.86 -40.99 -22.65
N ASN A 347 32.61 -42.14 -23.28
CA ASN A 347 32.47 -42.35 -24.71
C ASN A 347 31.01 -42.74 -25.07
N GLU A 348 30.33 -43.45 -24.18
CA GLU A 348 28.91 -43.79 -24.30
C GLU A 348 28.11 -43.24 -23.11
N MET A 349 26.92 -42.71 -23.39
CA MET A 349 25.86 -42.50 -22.41
C MET A 349 24.84 -43.63 -22.56
N THR A 350 24.44 -44.25 -21.44
CA THR A 350 23.33 -45.20 -21.38
C THR A 350 22.29 -44.69 -20.39
N VAL A 351 21.12 -44.33 -20.89
CA VAL A 351 19.96 -43.89 -20.12
C VAL A 351 18.96 -45.03 -20.06
N THR A 352 18.44 -45.29 -18.86
CA THR A 352 17.56 -46.43 -18.56
C THR A 352 16.51 -46.04 -17.54
N SER A 353 15.33 -46.65 -17.57
CA SER A 353 14.32 -46.45 -16.50
C SER A 353 14.66 -47.24 -15.22
N GLY A 354 14.12 -46.80 -14.08
CA GLY A 354 14.46 -47.31 -12.74
C GLY A 354 14.13 -48.79 -12.45
N GLU A 355 13.34 -49.47 -13.27
CA GLU A 355 13.07 -50.90 -13.11
C GLU A 355 13.95 -51.81 -13.98
N THR A 356 14.80 -51.25 -14.83
CA THR A 356 15.61 -52.01 -15.80
C THR A 356 16.63 -52.96 -15.18
N THR A 357 17.04 -53.99 -15.95
CA THR A 357 18.15 -54.89 -15.60
C THR A 357 19.47 -54.13 -15.36
N ALA A 358 19.70 -53.01 -16.04
CA ALA A 358 20.87 -52.16 -15.85
C ALA A 358 20.86 -51.50 -14.46
N TYR A 359 19.78 -50.81 -14.09
CA TYR A 359 19.62 -50.25 -12.74
C TYR A 359 19.67 -51.37 -11.68
N ASN A 360 19.01 -52.50 -11.88
CA ASN A 360 19.05 -53.62 -10.93
C ASN A 360 20.47 -54.21 -10.77
N SER A 361 21.30 -54.19 -11.81
CA SER A 361 22.70 -54.63 -11.74
C SER A 361 23.57 -53.61 -11.01
N PHE A 362 23.36 -52.31 -11.29
CA PHE A 362 23.99 -51.20 -10.56
C PHE A 362 23.62 -51.23 -9.07
N LYS A 363 22.34 -51.37 -8.75
CA LYS A 363 21.80 -51.55 -7.39
C LYS A 363 22.39 -52.75 -6.67
N LYS A 364 22.51 -53.91 -7.34
CA LYS A 364 23.17 -55.10 -6.77
C LYS A 364 24.64 -54.87 -6.45
N ALA A 365 25.35 -54.06 -7.25
CA ALA A 365 26.73 -53.64 -6.97
C ALA A 365 26.82 -52.49 -5.93
N LEU A 366 25.68 -51.98 -5.44
CA LEU A 366 25.52 -50.88 -4.48
C LEU A 366 25.15 -51.33 -3.05
N VAL A 367 24.83 -52.62 -2.85
CA VAL A 367 24.26 -53.14 -1.58
C VAL A 367 25.33 -53.28 -0.49
N SER A 368 25.66 -52.15 0.12
CA SER A 368 26.24 -52.07 1.47
C SER A 368 26.08 -50.69 2.11
N GLY A 369 26.05 -49.62 1.30
CA GLY A 369 25.84 -48.26 1.80
C GLY A 369 24.44 -48.08 2.43
N PRO A 370 24.32 -47.74 3.73
CA PRO A 370 23.03 -47.73 4.43
C PRO A 370 21.99 -46.78 3.81
N LEU A 371 22.42 -45.69 3.17
CA LEU A 371 21.54 -44.76 2.44
C LEU A 371 20.73 -45.42 1.31
N PHE A 372 21.32 -46.33 0.53
CA PHE A 372 20.68 -46.84 -0.70
C PHE A 372 19.62 -47.91 -0.41
N ASN A 373 19.66 -48.51 0.79
CA ASN A 373 18.67 -49.49 1.25
C ASN A 373 17.27 -48.87 1.46
N TYR A 374 17.19 -47.55 1.66
CA TYR A 374 15.93 -46.82 1.88
C TYR A 374 15.29 -46.29 0.59
N ILE A 375 15.89 -46.52 -0.59
CA ILE A 375 15.37 -46.11 -1.90
C ILE A 375 14.82 -47.36 -2.61
N SER A 376 13.52 -47.42 -2.87
CA SER A 376 12.93 -48.53 -3.62
C SER A 376 13.22 -48.40 -5.13
N ASN A 377 13.02 -49.46 -5.90
CA ASN A 377 13.17 -49.38 -7.36
C ASN A 377 12.15 -48.38 -7.95
N GLY A 378 10.91 -48.41 -7.44
CA GLY A 378 9.83 -47.53 -7.82
C GLY A 378 9.93 -46.09 -7.28
N ASP A 379 11.07 -45.68 -6.73
CA ASP A 379 11.37 -44.27 -6.42
C ASP A 379 12.33 -43.64 -7.45
N ILE A 380 12.93 -44.43 -8.34
CA ILE A 380 13.83 -43.96 -9.41
C ILE A 380 13.07 -43.97 -10.74
N GLY A 381 13.09 -42.83 -11.44
CA GLY A 381 12.55 -42.71 -12.79
C GLY A 381 13.59 -43.07 -13.83
N THR A 382 14.71 -42.35 -13.79
CA THR A 382 15.79 -42.41 -14.78
C THR A 382 17.12 -42.76 -14.11
N ASN A 383 17.92 -43.58 -14.78
CA ASN A 383 19.29 -43.92 -14.42
C ASN A 383 20.21 -43.72 -15.63
N ILE A 384 21.14 -42.78 -15.49
CA ILE A 384 22.13 -42.40 -16.51
C ILE A 384 23.48 -43.03 -16.14
N THR A 385 24.11 -43.72 -17.08
CA THR A 385 25.45 -44.30 -16.94
C THR A 385 26.37 -43.74 -18.03
N PHE A 386 27.60 -43.44 -17.66
CA PHE A 386 28.65 -42.90 -18.53
C PHE A 386 29.83 -43.87 -18.56
N ASP A 387 30.04 -44.55 -19.69
CA ASP A 387 31.09 -45.55 -19.86
C ASP A 387 32.25 -44.99 -20.72
N PRO A 388 33.53 -45.18 -20.34
CA PRO A 388 34.67 -44.69 -21.11
C PRO A 388 34.95 -45.44 -22.43
N TYR A 389 34.23 -46.50 -22.76
CA TYR A 389 34.38 -47.31 -23.98
C TYR A 389 33.19 -47.16 -24.97
N GLN A 390 33.29 -47.81 -26.13
CA GLN A 390 32.22 -47.91 -27.14
C GLN A 390 31.85 -49.39 -27.31
N ASN A 391 30.56 -49.69 -27.55
CA ASN A 391 30.00 -51.02 -27.74
C ASN A 391 30.11 -51.96 -26.51
N GLY A 392 30.02 -51.42 -25.28
CA GLY A 392 29.89 -52.22 -24.05
C GLY A 392 31.03 -53.20 -23.74
N LYS A 393 32.24 -52.96 -24.28
CA LYS A 393 33.44 -53.79 -24.04
C LYS A 393 34.40 -53.09 -23.07
N THR A 394 34.54 -53.65 -21.87
CA THR A 394 35.51 -53.24 -20.85
C THR A 394 36.95 -53.57 -21.30
N ALA A 395 37.67 -52.62 -21.93
CA ALA A 395 39.01 -52.83 -22.48
C ALA A 395 40.09 -52.12 -21.63
N ASN A 396 40.30 -52.63 -20.42
CA ASN A 396 40.66 -51.80 -19.25
C ASN A 396 42.09 -51.26 -19.30
N SER A 397 42.21 -49.94 -19.42
CA SER A 397 43.49 -49.18 -19.38
C SER A 397 43.29 -47.67 -19.54
N LYS A 398 42.08 -47.22 -19.93
CA LYS A 398 41.80 -45.81 -20.20
C LYS A 398 41.82 -45.01 -18.90
N LYS A 399 42.69 -43.99 -18.87
CA LYS A 399 42.98 -43.16 -17.70
C LYS A 399 41.95 -42.03 -17.61
N ASN A 400 40.73 -42.35 -17.19
CA ASN A 400 39.58 -41.43 -17.16
C ASN A 400 39.03 -41.15 -15.76
N SER A 401 39.66 -41.68 -14.72
CA SER A 401 39.44 -41.30 -13.31
C SER A 401 40.06 -39.92 -13.01
N VAL A 402 39.65 -38.91 -13.76
CA VAL A 402 40.01 -37.49 -13.60
C VAL A 402 38.73 -36.67 -13.44
N GLY A 403 38.82 -35.35 -13.23
CA GLY A 403 37.67 -34.51 -12.99
C GLY A 403 36.62 -34.64 -14.11
N PHE A 404 35.37 -34.92 -13.72
CA PHE A 404 34.26 -35.14 -14.64
C PHE A 404 32.98 -34.57 -14.04
N THR A 405 32.46 -33.51 -14.64
CA THR A 405 31.23 -32.83 -14.20
C THR A 405 30.09 -33.14 -15.15
N VAL A 406 28.92 -33.44 -14.57
CA VAL A 406 27.63 -33.58 -15.26
C VAL A 406 26.67 -32.56 -14.66
N GLN A 407 26.12 -31.69 -15.49
CA GLN A 407 25.06 -30.76 -15.13
C GLN A 407 23.73 -31.26 -15.71
N ILE A 408 22.71 -31.40 -14.89
CA ILE A 408 21.39 -31.93 -15.26
C ILE A 408 20.36 -30.90 -14.85
N THR A 409 19.53 -30.43 -15.78
CA THR A 409 18.36 -29.61 -15.46
C THR A 409 17.13 -30.50 -15.50
N THR A 410 16.40 -30.59 -14.39
CA THR A 410 15.14 -31.35 -14.30
C THR A 410 13.97 -30.41 -14.05
N SER A 411 12.82 -30.66 -14.69
CA SER A 411 11.54 -30.13 -14.23
C SER A 411 11.01 -30.95 -13.05
N VAL A 412 10.14 -30.33 -12.25
CA VAL A 412 9.60 -30.91 -11.00
C VAL A 412 8.07 -31.02 -11.11
N ASP A 413 7.50 -32.21 -10.93
CA ASP A 413 6.04 -32.32 -10.73
C ASP A 413 5.71 -32.10 -9.26
N THR A 414 5.44 -30.85 -8.88
CA THR A 414 5.12 -30.45 -7.50
C THR A 414 3.87 -31.15 -6.94
N ASN A 415 3.00 -31.70 -7.79
CA ASN A 415 1.75 -32.36 -7.39
C ASN A 415 1.97 -33.83 -6.95
N ASN A 416 3.06 -34.46 -7.38
CA ASN A 416 3.26 -35.92 -7.26
C ASN A 416 4.63 -36.29 -6.70
N LEU A 417 5.08 -35.54 -5.67
CA LEU A 417 6.39 -35.76 -5.03
C LEU A 417 6.37 -36.93 -4.04
N GLY A 418 7.16 -37.96 -4.33
CA GLY A 418 7.25 -39.20 -3.57
C GLY A 418 8.10 -39.11 -2.29
N ALA A 419 8.50 -40.28 -1.77
CA ALA A 419 9.32 -40.35 -0.57
C ALA A 419 10.78 -39.92 -0.80
N PHE A 420 11.27 -40.04 -2.04
CA PHE A 420 12.59 -39.61 -2.47
C PHE A 420 12.45 -38.73 -3.72
N THR A 421 12.78 -37.45 -3.58
CA THR A 421 12.89 -36.48 -4.67
C THR A 421 14.31 -35.93 -4.69
N GLY A 422 14.97 -35.94 -5.85
CA GLY A 422 16.39 -35.59 -5.99
C GLY A 422 17.18 -36.64 -6.77
N LEU A 423 18.52 -36.58 -6.63
CA LEU A 423 19.46 -37.45 -7.35
C LEU A 423 20.40 -38.18 -6.38
N VAL A 424 20.88 -39.33 -6.82
CA VAL A 424 22.02 -40.07 -6.25
C VAL A 424 23.06 -40.31 -7.35
N ALA A 425 24.32 -40.00 -7.07
CA ALA A 425 25.45 -40.34 -7.93
C ALA A 425 26.31 -41.47 -7.34
N GLY A 426 27.05 -42.18 -8.19
CA GLY A 426 27.99 -43.22 -7.79
C GLY A 426 29.06 -43.49 -8.85
N GLU A 427 30.22 -43.97 -8.42
CA GLU A 427 31.37 -44.28 -9.28
C GLU A 427 31.73 -45.77 -9.20
N SER A 428 32.31 -46.29 -10.26
CA SER A 428 32.94 -47.61 -10.33
C SER A 428 34.32 -47.48 -10.98
N TYR A 429 35.37 -47.36 -10.16
CA TYR A 429 36.74 -47.26 -10.65
C TYR A 429 37.54 -48.57 -10.49
N ILE A 430 38.63 -48.69 -11.27
CA ILE A 430 39.70 -49.66 -11.02
C ILE A 430 41.08 -49.05 -11.22
N THR A 431 42.05 -49.43 -10.37
CA THR A 431 43.46 -49.06 -10.58
C THR A 431 44.14 -50.00 -11.58
N PRO A 432 45.14 -49.55 -12.37
CA PRO A 432 45.89 -50.43 -13.27
C PRO A 432 46.51 -51.66 -12.58
N TYR A 433 46.89 -51.52 -11.31
CA TYR A 433 47.37 -52.63 -10.49
C TYR A 433 46.28 -53.68 -10.24
N LEU A 434 45.09 -53.30 -9.77
CA LEU A 434 44.00 -54.25 -9.53
C LEU A 434 43.56 -54.95 -10.82
N TYR A 435 43.52 -54.24 -11.95
CA TYR A 435 43.24 -54.85 -13.25
C TYR A 435 44.29 -55.91 -13.62
N SER A 436 45.59 -55.64 -13.40
CA SER A 436 46.67 -56.61 -13.69
C SER A 436 46.54 -57.95 -12.94
N GLN A 437 45.85 -57.96 -11.79
CA GLN A 437 45.67 -59.16 -10.95
C GLN A 437 44.38 -59.94 -11.28
N MET A 438 43.41 -59.31 -11.96
CA MET A 438 42.03 -59.80 -12.04
C MET A 438 41.42 -59.80 -13.46
N GLY A 439 42.00 -59.08 -14.41
CA GLY A 439 41.46 -58.95 -15.77
C GLY A 439 40.04 -58.36 -15.81
N ASP A 440 39.26 -58.71 -16.82
CA ASP A 440 37.89 -58.18 -17.03
C ASP A 440 36.89 -58.62 -15.96
N ASN A 441 37.25 -59.56 -15.09
CA ASN A 441 36.43 -59.92 -13.94
C ASN A 441 36.45 -58.84 -12.84
N ALA A 442 37.38 -57.90 -12.90
CA ALA A 442 37.54 -56.86 -11.89
C ALA A 442 36.45 -55.77 -11.92
N PHE A 443 35.81 -55.54 -13.07
CA PHE A 443 34.61 -54.69 -13.17
C PHE A 443 33.32 -55.35 -12.66
N LYS A 444 33.40 -56.64 -12.28
CA LYS A 444 32.30 -57.43 -11.72
C LYS A 444 32.31 -57.45 -10.19
N THR A 445 33.36 -56.95 -9.56
CA THR A 445 33.53 -56.87 -8.09
C THR A 445 33.13 -55.50 -7.50
N PRO A 446 32.89 -55.40 -6.17
CA PRO A 446 32.28 -54.22 -5.54
C PRO A 446 32.98 -52.88 -5.78
N ARG A 447 32.17 -51.81 -5.73
CA ARG A 447 32.48 -50.45 -6.22
C ARG A 447 32.65 -49.47 -5.05
N VAL A 448 33.50 -48.45 -5.21
CA VAL A 448 33.66 -47.39 -4.21
C VAL A 448 32.59 -46.32 -4.43
N LEU A 449 31.56 -46.38 -3.60
CA LEU A 449 30.34 -45.60 -3.78
C LEU A 449 30.24 -44.52 -2.70
N GLY A 450 30.54 -43.28 -3.07
CA GLY A 450 30.04 -42.13 -2.35
C GLY A 450 28.58 -41.90 -2.72
N VAL A 451 27.63 -42.30 -1.86
CA VAL A 451 26.21 -42.03 -2.07
C VAL A 451 25.94 -40.59 -1.65
N TYR A 452 26.14 -39.67 -2.58
CA TYR A 452 25.75 -38.27 -2.39
C TYR A 452 24.27 -38.13 -2.71
N ARG A 453 23.50 -37.79 -1.68
CA ARG A 453 22.21 -37.11 -1.83
C ARG A 453 22.47 -35.63 -2.09
N ALA A 454 21.60 -34.98 -2.85
CA ALA A 454 21.40 -33.54 -2.70
C ALA A 454 20.78 -33.28 -1.30
N ALA A 455 21.64 -33.09 -0.30
CA ALA A 455 21.22 -32.69 1.03
C ALA A 455 20.71 -31.25 0.97
N ASN A 456 19.64 -30.97 1.70
CA ASN A 456 18.97 -29.67 1.72
C ASN A 456 18.16 -29.36 0.44
N ILE A 457 17.32 -30.31 -0.01
CA ILE A 457 15.95 -29.89 -0.31
C ILE A 457 15.26 -29.59 1.03
N THR A 458 15.58 -28.42 1.59
CA THR A 458 14.53 -27.42 1.70
C THR A 458 14.47 -26.82 0.32
N VAL A 459 13.31 -26.79 -0.33
CA VAL A 459 13.10 -25.72 -1.32
C VAL A 459 13.02 -24.45 -0.47
N THR A 460 14.19 -23.87 -0.17
CA THR A 460 14.25 -22.51 0.38
C THR A 460 13.94 -21.61 -0.80
N ASN A 461 12.66 -21.50 -1.10
CA ASN A 461 12.19 -20.49 -2.03
C ASN A 461 12.75 -19.16 -1.53
N LYS A 462 13.31 -18.35 -2.43
CA LYS A 462 13.32 -16.88 -2.26
C LYS A 462 11.90 -16.37 -2.53
N GLY A 463 10.95 -17.01 -1.89
CA GLY A 463 9.54 -16.69 -1.91
C GLY A 463 9.26 -15.58 -0.92
N THR A 464 8.05 -15.08 -1.01
CA THR A 464 7.57 -14.02 -0.17
C THR A 464 6.52 -14.57 0.76
N GLU A 465 6.81 -14.52 2.06
CA GLU A 465 5.83 -14.88 3.08
C GLU A 465 4.81 -13.75 3.18
N GLY A 466 3.52 -14.09 3.11
CA GLY A 466 2.46 -13.15 3.38
C GLY A 466 2.38 -12.90 4.87
N ILE A 467 2.59 -11.66 5.29
CA ILE A 467 2.46 -11.22 6.67
C ILE A 467 1.26 -10.29 6.82
N THR A 468 0.58 -10.39 7.97
CA THR A 468 -0.40 -9.42 8.43
C THR A 468 0.24 -8.54 9.51
N SER A 469 -0.05 -7.25 9.53
CA SER A 469 0.33 -6.37 10.63
C SER A 469 -0.42 -6.75 11.91
N GLU A 470 0.10 -6.33 13.07
CA GLU A 470 -0.77 -6.07 14.22
C GLU A 470 -1.90 -5.08 13.86
N ALA A 471 -2.94 -5.03 14.70
CA ALA A 471 -3.98 -4.00 14.62
C ALA A 471 -3.37 -2.58 14.67
N ILE A 472 -3.62 -1.82 13.61
CA ILE A 472 -3.36 -0.38 13.47
C ILE A 472 -4.64 0.34 13.91
N PRO A 473 -4.69 0.95 15.11
CA PRO A 473 -5.89 1.62 15.58
C PRO A 473 -6.06 2.99 14.92
N VAL A 474 -7.28 3.28 14.47
CA VAL A 474 -7.75 4.64 14.22
C VAL A 474 -8.56 5.09 15.43
N LYS A 475 -7.97 6.00 16.22
CA LYS A 475 -8.62 6.62 17.38
C LYS A 475 -9.38 7.88 16.98
N VAL A 476 -10.58 8.05 17.54
CA VAL A 476 -11.38 9.26 17.42
C VAL A 476 -11.48 9.92 18.80
N THR A 477 -11.06 11.18 18.90
CA THR A 477 -11.26 12.01 20.10
C THR A 477 -12.29 13.10 19.82
N TYR A 478 -12.94 13.62 20.87
CA TYR A 478 -13.91 14.71 20.79
C TYR A 478 -13.57 15.78 21.84
N ASN A 479 -13.28 17.01 21.38
CA ASN A 479 -12.83 18.13 22.22
C ASN A 479 -11.68 17.75 23.20
N GLY A 480 -10.78 16.86 22.77
CA GLY A 480 -9.64 16.36 23.55
C GLY A 480 -9.93 15.15 24.46
N SER A 481 -11.16 14.63 24.49
CA SER A 481 -11.55 13.43 25.23
C SER A 481 -11.61 12.19 24.32
N GLU A 482 -11.24 11.01 24.83
CA GLU A 482 -11.52 9.73 24.13
C GLU A 482 -13.01 9.33 24.20
N THR A 483 -13.84 10.03 24.99
CA THR A 483 -15.29 9.81 25.04
C THR A 483 -15.99 10.63 23.97
N VAL A 484 -16.39 9.99 22.87
CA VAL A 484 -17.22 10.60 21.82
C VAL A 484 -18.70 10.64 22.27
N PRO A 485 -19.37 11.81 22.25
CA PRO A 485 -20.78 11.94 22.62
C PRO A 485 -21.75 11.18 21.71
N SER A 486 -22.90 10.77 22.25
CA SER A 486 -23.92 9.99 21.54
C SER A 486 -24.69 10.75 20.46
N ASP A 487 -24.56 12.09 20.39
CA ASP A 487 -25.07 12.89 19.28
C ASP A 487 -24.14 12.86 18.05
N VAL A 488 -22.96 12.23 18.14
CA VAL A 488 -22.15 11.81 16.99
C VAL A 488 -22.45 10.33 16.70
N THR A 489 -23.12 10.06 15.59
CA THR A 489 -23.66 8.71 15.28
C THR A 489 -22.65 7.81 14.58
N SER A 490 -21.77 8.40 13.77
CA SER A 490 -20.69 7.72 13.04
C SER A 490 -19.69 8.74 12.47
N ILE A 491 -18.55 8.26 12.01
CA ILE A 491 -17.57 9.00 11.22
C ILE A 491 -17.25 8.23 9.94
N THR A 492 -17.02 8.95 8.85
CA THR A 492 -16.48 8.42 7.59
C THR A 492 -15.06 8.92 7.41
N TYR A 493 -14.13 8.08 6.97
CA TYR A 493 -12.77 8.48 6.60
C TYR A 493 -12.15 7.52 5.58
N THR A 494 -11.07 7.94 4.93
CA THR A 494 -10.21 7.10 4.08
C THR A 494 -8.83 6.95 4.72
N ILE A 495 -8.38 5.71 4.90
CA ILE A 495 -6.97 5.39 5.18
C ILE A 495 -6.27 5.16 3.83
N ASN A 496 -5.11 5.78 3.64
CA ASN A 496 -4.31 5.72 2.41
C ASN A 496 -2.93 5.13 2.74
N LYS A 497 -2.45 4.20 1.91
CA LYS A 497 -1.14 3.55 2.02
C LYS A 497 -0.23 3.99 0.88
N ASN A 498 0.94 4.53 1.23
CA ASN A 498 2.03 4.89 0.35
C ASN A 498 3.17 3.87 0.47
N ALA A 499 3.26 2.96 -0.50
CA ALA A 499 4.27 1.92 -0.53
C ALA A 499 5.70 2.44 -0.78
N ASP A 500 5.86 3.60 -1.42
CA ASP A 500 7.19 4.21 -1.61
C ASP A 500 7.79 4.69 -0.28
N ASN A 501 6.96 5.11 0.69
CA ASN A 501 7.39 5.41 2.05
C ASN A 501 7.77 4.14 2.82
N LEU A 502 6.97 3.06 2.72
CA LEU A 502 7.31 1.77 3.32
C LEU A 502 8.61 1.18 2.74
N LYS A 503 8.82 1.29 1.42
CA LYS A 503 10.06 0.87 0.73
C LYS A 503 11.29 1.68 1.12
N LYS A 504 11.16 2.91 1.65
CA LYS A 504 12.30 3.66 2.21
C LYS A 504 12.82 3.06 3.52
N VAL A 505 11.99 2.32 4.26
CA VAL A 505 12.43 1.60 5.47
C VAL A 505 13.33 0.43 5.07
N ASN A 506 12.85 -0.42 4.17
CA ASN A 506 13.64 -1.51 3.59
C ASN A 506 13.09 -1.95 2.23
N ALA A 507 13.72 -1.49 1.15
CA ALA A 507 13.32 -1.79 -0.22
C ALA A 507 13.44 -3.27 -0.62
N SER A 508 14.21 -4.09 0.12
CA SER A 508 14.32 -5.53 -0.10
C SER A 508 13.28 -6.34 0.68
N LYS A 509 12.90 -5.90 1.89
CA LYS A 509 11.79 -6.48 2.66
C LYS A 509 10.45 -6.23 1.97
N TYR A 510 10.21 -5.00 1.54
CA TYR A 510 8.93 -4.52 1.00
C TYR A 510 8.93 -4.28 -0.51
N ALA A 511 9.76 -4.99 -1.29
CA ALA A 511 9.90 -4.77 -2.73
C ALA A 511 8.54 -4.77 -3.48
N ASN A 512 7.65 -5.70 -3.10
CA ASN A 512 6.36 -5.94 -3.72
C ASN A 512 5.22 -5.02 -3.22
N ALA A 513 5.46 -4.18 -2.21
CA ALA A 513 4.43 -3.33 -1.62
C ALA A 513 3.73 -2.42 -2.64
N THR A 514 2.41 -2.29 -2.51
CA THR A 514 1.54 -1.52 -3.43
C THR A 514 0.85 -0.36 -2.73
N ASN A 515 0.66 0.74 -3.47
CA ASN A 515 -0.20 1.85 -3.01
C ASN A 515 -1.65 1.36 -2.98
N ASP A 516 -2.38 1.75 -1.95
CA ASP A 516 -3.72 1.22 -1.66
C ASP A 516 -4.52 2.20 -0.78
N SER A 517 -5.83 2.02 -0.68
CA SER A 517 -6.69 2.79 0.23
C SER A 517 -7.92 2.01 0.66
N ILE A 518 -8.46 2.35 1.81
CA ILE A 518 -9.75 1.85 2.30
C ILE A 518 -10.58 3.01 2.86
N GLN A 519 -11.79 3.19 2.33
CA GLN A 519 -12.78 4.10 2.89
C GLN A 519 -13.73 3.31 3.80
N VAL A 520 -14.07 3.89 4.93
CA VAL A 520 -14.87 3.25 5.97
C VAL A 520 -15.78 4.27 6.65
N THR A 521 -17.00 3.84 6.96
CA THR A 521 -17.91 4.54 7.86
C THR A 521 -18.10 3.65 9.09
N THR A 522 -17.91 4.21 10.29
CA THR A 522 -17.93 3.45 11.54
C THR A 522 -18.42 4.30 12.72
N ASN A 523 -18.93 3.62 13.75
CA ASN A 523 -19.22 4.16 15.07
C ASN A 523 -18.32 3.54 16.17
N ASP A 524 -17.34 2.74 15.77
CA ASP A 524 -16.24 2.29 16.62
C ASP A 524 -15.13 3.36 16.63
N TRP A 525 -14.99 4.04 17.77
CA TRP A 525 -14.08 5.16 17.99
C TRP A 525 -12.62 4.76 18.23
N ASN A 526 -12.31 3.45 18.25
CA ASN A 526 -10.95 2.91 18.37
C ASN A 526 -10.74 1.73 17.39
N LYS A 527 -11.31 1.82 16.19
CA LYS A 527 -11.35 0.71 15.25
C LYS A 527 -9.96 0.29 14.77
N GLY A 528 -9.67 -1.00 14.90
CA GLY A 528 -8.48 -1.64 14.33
C GLY A 528 -8.60 -1.89 12.83
N TYR A 529 -7.46 -1.71 12.14
CA TYR A 529 -7.22 -2.03 10.73
C TYR A 529 -5.95 -2.86 10.61
N TYR A 530 -5.81 -3.57 9.50
CA TYR A 530 -4.69 -4.47 9.25
C TYR A 530 -4.09 -4.16 7.89
N ASP A 531 -2.80 -4.36 7.74
CA ASP A 531 -2.13 -4.31 6.43
C ASP A 531 -1.54 -5.67 6.13
N THR A 532 -1.57 -6.06 4.86
CA THR A 532 -1.00 -7.31 4.35
C THR A 532 0.12 -7.02 3.37
N GLU A 533 1.25 -7.68 3.55
CA GLU A 533 2.45 -7.51 2.73
C GLU A 533 3.08 -8.86 2.39
N SER A 534 3.83 -8.90 1.29
CA SER A 534 4.52 -10.10 0.82
C SER A 534 6.04 -9.88 0.92
N VAL A 535 6.65 -10.40 1.99
CA VAL A 535 8.04 -10.08 2.39
C VAL A 535 9.03 -11.19 2.05
N SER A 536 10.20 -10.82 1.50
CA SER A 536 11.19 -11.79 1.03
C SER A 536 11.97 -12.47 2.16
N TYR A 537 12.21 -13.77 2.07
CA TYR A 537 13.20 -14.46 2.90
C TYR A 537 14.60 -13.80 2.73
N PRO A 538 15.39 -13.53 3.80
CA PRO A 538 15.37 -14.14 5.13
C PRO A 538 14.82 -13.26 6.27
N TYR A 539 13.93 -12.31 6.00
CA TYR A 539 13.38 -11.43 7.04
C TYR A 539 12.34 -12.17 7.91
N TYR A 540 12.83 -12.93 8.91
CA TYR A 540 12.03 -13.75 9.82
C TYR A 540 10.89 -12.96 10.48
N TYR A 541 9.74 -13.64 10.58
CA TYR A 541 8.52 -13.25 11.31
C TYR A 541 8.71 -12.30 12.49
N ASP A 542 8.35 -11.04 12.27
CA ASP A 542 7.95 -10.12 13.35
C ASP A 542 6.82 -9.21 12.82
N THR A 543 5.57 -9.59 13.12
CA THR A 543 4.34 -8.88 12.73
C THR A 543 4.22 -7.50 13.36
N ASN A 544 4.93 -7.26 14.48
CA ASN A 544 4.98 -5.97 15.14
C ASN A 544 5.73 -4.96 14.25
N THR A 545 6.80 -5.41 13.59
CA THR A 545 7.60 -4.53 12.71
C THR A 545 6.81 -3.98 11.53
N LEU A 546 5.81 -4.66 10.97
CA LEU A 546 5.05 -4.10 9.84
C LEU A 546 4.21 -2.88 10.27
N LYS A 547 3.52 -2.98 11.40
CA LYS A 547 2.75 -1.86 11.98
C LYS A 547 3.66 -0.68 12.31
N ASP A 548 4.79 -0.94 12.95
CA ASP A 548 5.77 0.10 13.29
C ASP A 548 6.44 0.69 12.04
N ASP A 549 6.81 -0.12 11.04
CA ASP A 549 7.38 0.35 9.77
C ASP A 549 6.36 1.24 9.02
N LEU A 550 5.07 0.88 8.99
CA LEU A 550 4.01 1.65 8.35
C LEU A 550 3.77 3.01 9.02
N LEU A 551 3.71 3.05 10.35
CA LEU A 551 3.43 4.26 11.12
C LEU A 551 4.65 5.19 11.18
N ASN A 552 5.84 4.66 11.50
CA ASN A 552 7.05 5.47 11.65
C ASN A 552 7.61 6.00 10.32
N SER A 553 7.34 5.34 9.19
CA SER A 553 7.72 5.83 7.84
C SER A 553 6.78 6.89 7.27
N ASN A 554 5.65 7.17 7.93
CA ASN A 554 4.52 7.92 7.36
C ASN A 554 4.01 7.27 6.05
N ALA A 555 3.97 5.93 5.99
CA ALA A 555 3.33 5.22 4.88
C ALA A 555 1.80 5.32 4.95
N LEU A 556 1.23 5.56 6.13
CA LEU A 556 -0.22 5.71 6.32
C LEU A 556 -0.63 7.18 6.49
N SER A 557 -1.76 7.56 5.90
CA SER A 557 -2.40 8.86 6.13
C SER A 557 -3.93 8.80 6.08
N LEU A 558 -4.59 9.74 6.76
CA LEU A 558 -6.04 9.87 6.83
C LEU A 558 -6.52 11.03 5.95
N SER A 559 -7.60 10.81 5.20
CA SER A 559 -8.26 11.82 4.34
C SER A 559 -9.78 11.63 4.30
N ASN A 560 -10.49 12.50 3.57
CA ASN A 560 -11.93 12.40 3.30
C ASN A 560 -12.81 12.24 4.55
N ILE A 561 -12.47 12.97 5.62
CA ILE A 561 -13.13 12.82 6.91
C ILE A 561 -14.47 13.57 6.92
N SER A 562 -15.53 12.90 7.35
CA SER A 562 -16.86 13.47 7.57
C SER A 562 -17.47 12.93 8.86
N VAL A 563 -18.05 13.81 9.68
CA VAL A 563 -18.61 13.49 11.00
C VAL A 563 -20.14 13.54 10.92
N ASN A 564 -20.79 12.40 11.14
CA ASN A 564 -22.24 12.26 11.07
C ASN A 564 -22.84 12.49 12.47
N GLY A 565 -22.99 13.75 12.88
CA GLY A 565 -23.55 14.12 14.20
C GLY A 565 -24.75 15.07 14.13
N SER A 566 -25.19 15.56 15.30
CA SER A 566 -26.24 16.57 15.41
C SER A 566 -26.00 17.77 14.49
N SER A 567 -27.04 18.15 13.75
CA SER A 567 -27.08 19.38 12.93
C SER A 567 -27.08 20.67 13.75
N SER A 568 -27.23 20.59 15.08
CA SER A 568 -27.07 21.73 16.00
C SER A 568 -25.61 22.10 16.25
N LYS A 569 -24.63 21.44 15.61
CA LYS A 569 -23.19 21.65 15.79
C LYS A 569 -22.44 21.83 14.49
N ILE A 570 -21.25 22.41 14.59
CA ILE A 570 -20.19 22.37 13.56
C ILE A 570 -19.10 21.43 14.05
N TYR A 571 -18.58 20.59 13.15
CA TYR A 571 -17.50 19.65 13.42
C TYR A 571 -16.28 19.98 12.55
N ASN A 572 -15.20 20.47 13.15
CA ASN A 572 -13.89 20.51 12.51
C ASN A 572 -13.10 19.24 12.88
N THR A 573 -12.24 18.77 11.97
CA THR A 573 -11.40 17.58 12.23
C THR A 573 -9.94 17.85 11.93
N SER A 574 -9.06 17.23 12.72
CA SER A 574 -7.61 17.24 12.50
C SER A 574 -7.05 15.82 12.62
N THR A 575 -5.98 15.53 11.89
CA THR A 575 -5.35 14.20 11.84
C THR A 575 -3.92 14.24 12.34
N SER A 576 -3.47 13.17 12.99
CA SER A 576 -2.08 12.98 13.39
C SER A 576 -1.73 11.50 13.56
N ILE A 577 -0.44 11.18 13.69
CA ILE A 577 0.04 9.88 14.13
C ILE A 577 0.63 10.08 15.53
N GLN A 578 0.11 9.36 16.53
CA GLN A 578 0.53 9.50 17.94
C GLN A 578 0.48 8.14 18.64
N ASN A 579 1.47 7.83 19.48
CA ASN A 579 1.49 6.65 20.37
C ASN A 579 1.12 5.31 19.69
N GLY A 580 1.58 5.08 18.46
CA GLY A 580 1.28 3.85 17.71
C GLY A 580 -0.12 3.78 17.09
N ALA A 581 -0.82 4.93 17.02
CA ALA A 581 -2.17 5.06 16.46
C ALA A 581 -2.24 6.14 15.37
N LEU A 582 -3.16 5.96 14.43
CA LEU A 582 -3.71 7.06 13.64
C LEU A 582 -4.79 7.75 14.50
N VAL A 583 -4.78 9.07 14.57
CA VAL A 583 -5.70 9.84 15.44
C VAL A 583 -6.45 10.87 14.64
N ILE A 584 -7.79 10.85 14.75
CA ILE A 584 -8.71 11.89 14.31
C ILE A 584 -9.17 12.64 15.57
N ASN A 585 -8.88 13.93 15.68
CA ASN A 585 -9.48 14.77 16.72
C ASN A 585 -10.64 15.56 16.10
N ILE A 586 -11.85 15.31 16.59
CA ILE A 586 -13.04 16.11 16.32
C ILE A 586 -13.02 17.28 17.31
N THR A 587 -13.11 18.51 16.81
CA THR A 587 -13.45 19.68 17.61
C THR A 587 -14.85 20.14 17.20
N ALA A 588 -15.73 20.37 18.17
CA ALA A 588 -17.11 20.72 17.91
C ALA A 588 -17.63 21.84 18.82
N TRP A 589 -18.45 22.70 18.24
CA TRP A 589 -19.11 23.84 18.88
C TRP A 589 -20.56 23.94 18.40
N ASP A 590 -21.45 24.58 19.17
CA ASP A 590 -22.86 24.69 18.81
C ASP A 590 -23.11 25.76 17.73
N GLN A 591 -24.00 25.44 16.79
CA GLN A 591 -24.40 26.34 15.72
C GLN A 591 -25.12 27.58 16.32
N PRO A 592 -24.77 28.80 15.90
CA PRO A 592 -25.57 29.97 16.25
C PRO A 592 -27.00 29.83 15.73
N ALA A 593 -27.99 29.91 16.62
CA ALA A 593 -29.40 29.83 16.21
C ALA A 593 -29.75 31.00 15.26
N THR A 594 -30.67 30.76 14.33
CA THR A 594 -31.12 31.78 13.38
C THR A 594 -31.64 33.01 14.11
N GLY A 595 -31.03 34.15 13.83
CA GLY A 595 -31.38 35.44 14.42
C GLY A 595 -32.80 35.85 14.03
N LYS A 596 -33.56 36.32 15.03
CA LYS A 596 -34.92 36.84 14.86
C LYS A 596 -34.94 38.36 14.76
N GLU A 597 -36.03 38.87 14.21
CA GLU A 597 -36.36 40.30 14.23
C GLU A 597 -36.44 40.82 15.66
N ILE A 598 -36.01 42.06 15.90
CA ILE A 598 -36.05 42.70 17.23
C ILE A 598 -36.66 44.10 17.16
N THR A 599 -37.37 44.50 18.21
CA THR A 599 -37.90 45.86 18.36
C THR A 599 -37.13 46.62 19.44
N VAL A 600 -36.81 47.89 19.17
CA VAL A 600 -36.11 48.81 20.08
C VAL A 600 -36.69 50.21 19.97
N GLU A 601 -36.59 51.00 21.04
CA GLU A 601 -37.03 52.40 21.03
C GLU A 601 -36.02 53.29 20.28
N LYS A 602 -36.53 54.34 19.65
CA LYS A 602 -35.76 55.41 18.99
C LYS A 602 -34.72 56.01 19.93
N GLY A 603 -33.49 56.14 19.44
CA GLY A 603 -32.32 56.56 20.21
C GLY A 603 -31.63 55.45 21.01
N THR A 604 -32.13 54.19 20.99
CA THR A 604 -31.44 53.07 21.65
C THR A 604 -30.05 52.87 21.02
N THR A 605 -28.99 53.00 21.82
CA THR A 605 -27.63 52.64 21.39
C THR A 605 -27.51 51.12 21.36
N LEU A 606 -27.22 50.56 20.17
CA LEU A 606 -27.05 49.11 20.00
C LEU A 606 -25.59 48.70 20.16
N THR A 607 -25.37 47.57 20.82
CA THR A 607 -24.08 46.87 20.88
C THR A 607 -24.24 45.49 20.25
N PRO A 608 -23.15 44.86 19.73
CA PRO A 608 -23.25 43.54 19.12
C PRO A 608 -23.83 42.49 20.07
N ASP A 609 -23.46 42.56 21.36
CA ASP A 609 -24.00 41.68 22.41
C ASP A 609 -25.48 41.93 22.73
N LEU A 610 -25.96 43.19 22.71
CA LEU A 610 -27.39 43.49 22.91
C LEU A 610 -28.25 43.00 21.74
N VAL A 611 -27.75 43.15 20.51
CA VAL A 611 -28.44 42.62 19.32
C VAL A 611 -28.42 41.09 19.32
N ALA A 612 -27.29 40.48 19.69
CA ALA A 612 -27.18 39.03 19.82
C ALA A 612 -28.10 38.46 20.92
N GLU A 613 -28.16 39.05 22.12
CA GLU A 613 -29.04 38.59 23.21
C GLU A 613 -30.53 38.66 22.84
N LYS A 614 -30.95 39.68 22.08
CA LYS A 614 -32.34 39.85 21.66
C LYS A 614 -32.73 38.98 20.47
N SER A 615 -31.81 38.69 19.55
CA SER A 615 -32.11 37.99 18.29
C SER A 615 -31.77 36.50 18.28
N ILE A 616 -30.71 36.06 18.98
CA ILE A 616 -30.20 34.68 18.93
C ILE A 616 -30.63 33.93 20.20
N SER A 617 -31.48 32.91 20.06
CA SER A 617 -32.06 32.18 21.19
C SER A 617 -31.04 31.44 22.07
N ASN A 618 -29.90 31.00 21.52
CA ASN A 618 -28.81 30.37 22.27
C ASN A 618 -27.65 31.32 22.63
N TYR A 619 -27.82 32.65 22.51
CA TYR A 619 -26.78 33.66 22.79
C TYR A 619 -25.99 33.40 24.09
N LYS A 620 -26.69 33.12 25.20
CA LYS A 620 -26.06 32.96 26.53
C LYS A 620 -25.14 31.76 26.60
N GLN A 621 -25.42 30.71 25.82
CA GLN A 621 -24.56 29.54 25.69
C GLN A 621 -23.34 29.87 24.82
N LEU A 622 -23.55 30.42 23.61
CA LEU A 622 -22.46 30.84 22.72
C LEU A 622 -21.47 31.78 23.43
N LYS A 623 -21.97 32.74 24.20
CA LYS A 623 -21.14 33.69 24.96
C LYS A 623 -20.33 33.01 26.07
N ALA A 624 -20.85 31.95 26.69
CA ALA A 624 -20.14 31.13 27.67
C ALA A 624 -19.10 30.21 27.01
N GLU A 625 -19.35 29.75 25.78
CA GLU A 625 -18.42 28.96 24.96
C GLU A 625 -17.30 29.81 24.32
N GLY A 626 -17.30 31.13 24.51
CA GLY A 626 -16.24 32.05 24.07
C GLY A 626 -16.47 32.71 22.71
N TYR A 627 -17.67 32.61 22.14
CA TYR A 627 -18.01 33.28 20.88
C TYR A 627 -17.94 34.81 21.04
N THR A 628 -17.52 35.50 19.97
CA THR A 628 -17.49 36.96 19.92
C THR A 628 -18.38 37.53 18.81
N PHE A 629 -18.99 38.67 19.09
CA PHE A 629 -20.01 39.30 18.26
C PHE A 629 -19.52 40.68 17.81
N SER A 630 -19.72 41.03 16.55
CA SER A 630 -19.32 42.30 15.95
C SER A 630 -20.30 42.71 14.86
N PHE A 631 -20.44 44.02 14.61
CA PHE A 631 -21.25 44.50 13.49
C PHE A 631 -20.45 44.45 12.18
N ASN A 632 -21.13 44.05 11.10
CA ASN A 632 -20.63 44.09 9.73
C ASN A 632 -21.05 45.39 9.01
N ASN A 633 -22.09 46.06 9.52
CA ASN A 633 -22.55 47.38 9.09
C ASN A 633 -23.30 48.09 10.23
N ASP A 634 -23.24 49.43 10.24
CA ASP A 634 -24.06 50.27 11.11
C ASP A 634 -25.48 50.45 10.52
N VAL A 635 -26.45 50.73 11.39
CA VAL A 635 -27.80 51.22 11.03
C VAL A 635 -28.24 52.23 12.11
N ASP A 636 -28.96 53.27 11.66
CA ASP A 636 -29.33 54.46 12.43
C ASP A 636 -30.61 54.26 13.26
N THR A 637 -30.51 54.27 14.59
CA THR A 637 -31.67 54.21 15.51
C THR A 637 -32.21 55.59 15.92
N SER A 638 -31.67 56.70 15.41
CA SER A 638 -32.19 58.06 15.73
C SER A 638 -33.55 58.36 15.08
N LYS A 639 -33.98 57.52 14.13
CA LYS A 639 -35.23 57.64 13.39
C LYS A 639 -36.08 56.39 13.57
N GLU A 640 -37.39 56.58 13.54
CA GLU A 640 -38.35 55.49 13.47
C GLU A 640 -38.26 54.79 12.10
N GLY A 641 -38.47 53.48 12.05
CA GLY A 641 -38.40 52.70 10.81
C GLY A 641 -37.88 51.28 10.99
N THR A 642 -37.49 50.64 9.88
CA THR A 642 -36.95 49.27 9.87
C THR A 642 -35.62 49.22 9.13
N GLY A 643 -34.62 48.51 9.65
CA GLY A 643 -33.32 48.34 9.02
C GLY A 643 -32.66 46.99 9.34
N ASN A 644 -31.70 46.57 8.52
CA ASN A 644 -31.04 45.25 8.63
C ASN A 644 -29.56 45.39 9.06
N TYR A 645 -29.21 44.70 10.14
CA TYR A 645 -27.87 44.66 10.72
C TYR A 645 -27.21 43.31 10.41
N GLY A 646 -26.05 43.32 9.76
CA GLY A 646 -25.19 42.14 9.66
C GLY A 646 -24.47 41.91 10.99
N LEU A 647 -24.85 40.88 11.72
CA LEU A 647 -24.18 40.43 12.94
C LEU A 647 -23.14 39.37 12.58
N LEU A 648 -21.86 39.75 12.64
CA LEU A 648 -20.71 38.86 12.44
C LEU A 648 -20.40 38.13 13.75
N ILE A 649 -20.54 36.81 13.72
CA ILE A 649 -20.34 35.88 14.82
C ILE A 649 -19.03 35.13 14.56
N LYS A 650 -18.05 35.27 15.44
CA LYS A 650 -16.75 34.59 15.37
C LYS A 650 -16.74 33.40 16.33
N TYR A 651 -16.35 32.22 15.82
CA TYR A 651 -16.25 31.00 16.62
C TYR A 651 -15.06 31.06 17.59
N PRO A 652 -15.02 30.24 18.66
CA PRO A 652 -13.98 30.32 19.68
C PRO A 652 -12.55 30.03 19.19
N ASP A 653 -12.39 29.37 18.05
CA ASP A 653 -11.11 29.11 17.37
C ASP A 653 -10.78 30.13 16.26
N TYR A 654 -11.54 31.22 16.14
CA TYR A 654 -11.33 32.22 15.08
C TYR A 654 -9.91 32.80 15.08
N THR A 655 -9.32 32.82 13.90
CA THR A 655 -8.11 33.57 13.57
C THR A 655 -8.28 34.28 12.23
N GLU A 656 -7.54 35.35 11.99
CA GLU A 656 -7.52 36.03 10.68
C GLU A 656 -7.05 35.13 9.53
N ALA A 657 -6.40 34.00 9.85
CA ALA A 657 -5.95 32.98 8.90
C ALA A 657 -7.04 31.95 8.56
N ASN A 658 -7.79 31.43 9.54
CA ASN A 658 -8.87 30.45 9.29
C ASN A 658 -10.21 31.10 8.91
N LYS A 659 -10.44 32.35 9.34
CA LYS A 659 -11.67 33.12 9.15
C LYS A 659 -12.94 32.36 9.55
N HIS A 660 -12.87 31.48 10.55
CA HIS A 660 -14.01 30.69 10.99
C HIS A 660 -15.06 31.59 11.68
N ASN A 661 -16.07 32.01 10.92
CA ASN A 661 -17.14 32.90 11.35
C ASN A 661 -18.44 32.65 10.55
N SER A 662 -19.54 33.25 11.01
CA SER A 662 -20.80 33.32 10.27
C SER A 662 -21.39 34.73 10.37
N VAL A 663 -22.15 35.16 9.36
CA VAL A 663 -22.86 36.44 9.37
C VAL A 663 -24.36 36.16 9.34
N GLN A 664 -25.10 36.76 10.27
CA GLN A 664 -26.55 36.72 10.30
C GLN A 664 -27.13 38.09 9.98
N SER A 665 -28.17 38.15 9.14
CA SER A 665 -28.94 39.38 8.90
C SER A 665 -30.03 39.50 9.96
N ILE A 666 -29.99 40.56 10.76
CA ILE A 666 -30.94 40.82 11.85
C ILE A 666 -31.78 42.04 11.47
N THR A 667 -33.07 41.85 11.25
CA THR A 667 -34.01 42.97 11.06
C THR A 667 -34.34 43.62 12.40
N VAL A 668 -34.29 44.94 12.42
CA VAL A 668 -34.53 45.76 13.61
C VAL A 668 -35.60 46.80 13.30
N HIS A 669 -36.66 46.79 14.09
CA HIS A 669 -37.71 47.79 14.08
C HIS A 669 -37.44 48.82 15.16
N VAL A 670 -37.38 50.10 14.77
CA VAL A 670 -37.19 51.24 15.67
C VAL A 670 -38.53 51.94 15.83
N THR A 671 -39.11 51.87 17.02
CA THR A 671 -40.39 52.49 17.40
C THR A 671 -40.17 53.82 18.13
N ASP A 672 -41.12 54.75 18.02
CA ASP A 672 -41.16 55.95 18.87
C ASP A 672 -42.41 55.90 19.77
N SER A 673 -42.35 55.08 20.81
CA SER A 673 -43.48 54.92 21.74
C SER A 673 -43.86 56.24 22.44
N ASN A 674 -42.96 57.23 22.48
CA ASN A 674 -43.25 58.55 23.05
C ASN A 674 -44.10 59.39 22.08
N LEU A 675 -43.76 59.37 20.79
CA LEU A 675 -44.57 59.99 19.74
C LEU A 675 -45.95 59.35 19.63
N ASP A 676 -46.05 58.02 19.65
CA ASP A 676 -47.33 57.30 19.57
C ASP A 676 -48.24 57.61 20.77
N ASN A 677 -47.71 57.62 21.99
CA ASN A 677 -48.48 57.99 23.17
C ASN A 677 -48.90 59.47 23.15
N ALA A 678 -48.05 60.37 22.64
CA ALA A 678 -48.42 61.77 22.44
C ALA A 678 -49.55 61.92 21.41
N LYS A 679 -49.44 61.28 20.24
CA LYS A 679 -50.49 61.26 19.21
C LYS A 679 -51.80 60.74 19.76
N LYS A 680 -51.76 59.63 20.50
CA LYS A 680 -52.94 59.04 21.14
C LYS A 680 -53.60 60.03 22.11
N ALA A 681 -52.84 60.60 23.04
CA ALA A 681 -53.36 61.56 24.03
C ALA A 681 -53.97 62.80 23.37
N ALA A 682 -53.35 63.34 22.31
CA ALA A 682 -53.89 64.46 21.55
C ALA A 682 -55.21 64.11 20.85
N LYS A 683 -55.32 62.94 20.19
CA LYS A 683 -56.56 62.48 19.56
C LYS A 683 -57.70 62.25 20.58
N GLU A 684 -57.37 61.71 21.75
CA GLU A 684 -58.30 61.53 22.86
C GLU A 684 -58.79 62.89 23.41
N ALA A 685 -57.91 63.89 23.52
CA ALA A 685 -58.28 65.25 23.91
C ALA A 685 -59.17 65.95 22.87
N ILE A 686 -58.85 65.86 21.57
CA ILE A 686 -59.65 66.43 20.46
C ILE A 686 -61.08 65.86 20.47
N GLU A 687 -61.24 64.57 20.78
CA GLU A 687 -62.58 63.95 20.84
C GLU A 687 -63.49 64.60 21.89
N GLN A 688 -62.93 64.95 23.06
CA GLN A 688 -63.66 65.59 24.15
C GLN A 688 -64.00 67.08 23.90
N MET A 689 -63.51 67.69 22.81
CA MET A 689 -63.79 69.08 22.48
C MET A 689 -65.21 69.26 21.93
N GLY A 690 -66.18 69.47 22.82
CA GLY A 690 -67.60 69.63 22.47
C GLY A 690 -67.97 70.87 21.63
N ASN A 691 -67.00 71.76 21.35
CA ASN A 691 -67.20 72.99 20.57
C ASN A 691 -66.74 72.87 19.09
N LEU A 692 -66.13 71.75 18.70
CA LEU A 692 -65.67 71.49 17.33
C LEU A 692 -66.69 70.61 16.58
N SER A 693 -66.87 70.85 15.28
CA SER A 693 -67.65 69.93 14.43
C SER A 693 -66.88 68.64 14.14
N ASP A 694 -67.59 67.59 13.70
CA ASP A 694 -66.96 66.32 13.33
C ASP A 694 -65.95 66.47 12.18
N ALA A 695 -66.17 67.45 11.29
CA ALA A 695 -65.23 67.80 10.23
C ALA A 695 -63.95 68.43 10.79
N ASP A 696 -64.06 69.38 11.73
CA ASP A 696 -62.91 70.04 12.38
C ASP A 696 -62.11 69.03 13.20
N LYS A 697 -62.78 68.17 13.98
CA LYS A 697 -62.14 67.07 14.72
C LYS A 697 -61.41 66.10 13.79
N THR A 698 -61.98 65.79 12.62
CA THR A 698 -61.33 64.92 11.63
C THR A 698 -60.09 65.59 11.03
N ALA A 699 -60.14 66.89 10.74
CA ALA A 699 -58.97 67.65 10.27
C ALA A 699 -57.86 67.73 11.33
N ALA A 700 -58.20 68.05 12.59
CA ALA A 700 -57.22 68.11 13.69
C ALA A 700 -56.56 66.75 13.95
N LYS A 701 -57.33 65.65 13.98
CA LYS A 701 -56.78 64.29 14.10
C LYS A 701 -55.84 63.94 12.94
N SER A 702 -56.15 64.37 11.72
CA SER A 702 -55.27 64.21 10.54
C SER A 702 -53.94 64.97 10.73
N ASN A 703 -53.95 66.19 11.28
CA ASN A 703 -52.73 66.92 11.59
C ASN A 703 -51.88 66.18 12.64
N VAL A 704 -52.51 65.65 13.70
CA VAL A 704 -51.83 64.84 14.73
C VAL A 704 -51.25 63.54 14.14
N ASP A 705 -51.95 62.88 13.21
CA ASP A 705 -51.43 61.71 12.50
C ASP A 705 -50.19 62.04 11.66
N ASN A 706 -50.20 63.17 10.95
CA ASN A 706 -49.10 63.64 10.10
C ASN A 706 -47.87 64.17 10.89
N ALA A 707 -47.96 64.36 12.21
CA ALA A 707 -46.85 64.85 13.00
C ALA A 707 -45.68 63.84 13.08
N THR A 708 -44.45 64.30 12.85
CA THR A 708 -43.23 63.46 12.87
C THR A 708 -42.45 63.51 14.19
N ASP A 709 -42.87 64.37 15.12
CA ASP A 709 -42.33 64.49 16.47
C ASP A 709 -43.37 65.10 17.43
N ILE A 710 -43.04 65.11 18.72
CA ILE A 710 -43.92 65.56 19.80
C ILE A 710 -44.22 67.07 19.74
N ALA A 711 -43.32 67.90 19.17
CA ALA A 711 -43.60 69.33 18.98
C ALA A 711 -44.62 69.54 17.86
N GLY A 712 -44.55 68.74 16.79
CA GLY A 712 -45.60 68.65 15.78
C GLY A 712 -46.95 68.25 16.37
N VAL A 713 -46.99 67.21 17.23
CA VAL A 713 -48.22 66.79 17.93
C VAL A 713 -48.80 67.90 18.83
N ASN A 714 -47.94 68.66 19.52
CA ASN A 714 -48.37 69.79 20.35
C ASN A 714 -48.80 71.03 19.54
N THR A 715 -48.60 71.04 18.23
CA THR A 715 -48.96 72.14 17.31
C THR A 715 -50.25 71.85 16.52
N ALA A 716 -50.69 70.59 16.50
CA ALA A 716 -51.78 70.04 15.70
C ALA A 716 -53.14 70.04 16.44
#